data_AF-A0A7C1S010-F1
#
_entry.id   AF-A0A7C1S010-F1
#
_cell.length_a   1.000
_cell.length_b   1.000
_cell.length_c   1.000
_cell.angle_alpha   90.00
_cell.angle_beta   90.00
_cell.angle_gamma   90.00
#
_symmetry.space_group_name_H-M   'P 1'
#
loop_
_entity.id
_entity.type
_entity.pdbx_description
1 polymer ?
#
loop_
_entity_poly.entity_id
_entity_poly.type
_entity_poly.pdbx_seq_one_letter_code
_entity_poly.pdbx_strand_id
1 'polypeptide(L)'
;MECPICQKSLGNFNEEIVSHLAVFKGASGTNHVHGPIEDKEVIKEFTHDILSHAGLENDFKEVSASGINRKEIVFRNRQRIGDMLMFTCAIRDFKAAFPKVRVNILSTAMHIWDHNPHIDRTLLHTEENIVKIGPGKLTNASNRLDWHFANAYRLSIEDALGVSIPQGLSRPDIWLTEEEFNAPPVEKHPYWIIVITGEKGWGCKMYPFEKWQEFITLNPDTLFYQLGTREDNPPRLQGNNVVDYVGKTQDKNTGIRDLYKLFLNAEGSIGLVSFHMHLSGALYKPAIVVAGAREPVSFTRYEGHRYLSTDGCLPCAVKACWHCNIDTCSNLVGNKVPKCVDIITPQDLTNALNSYYIGGRLVRSKQSAKPKEFKNIVKTPDKAPEKITTEVKVKDRDRQKNDAELIAWRSQFGYPFDSGSIHSKDWIFLEKIIDENKIKTIVEFGVGLSTLLMHKKGINVISFDTYPKWIEKIHKINPDLDIRLWDGIDIDKIKEQLATLTIDMVFVDGPSGGQTRGPSTQCASEISDIVIIHNSYGSDEKNWQEMHLEKEFDGPEKGGRWNGTSLWGRKLGNIKLAPLEPKTEKESDELRKLERVVIAAGFQQTIKIVSTARGWGGCARSITTIMKYLLAAGHKVEFIPFRNKVSSREFKEILKTDLKDVKVTEDYETLHESCDVLFVYADDFVWEFTTPEMAEVFSSLNADRKIMMLNYRRGKVGEIEWTKGWDKYMFLNSSQEKELLKKLPESKTKVLAPCTDLSEFLNVGIDFAGSIRLVRHSSQGDTKFAKDFGIEVENILNSRNDLNMFFLPGPSFISDTNRIIKFKRTAEAKTIANFLTAGNLFWYSLPKGYMDMGPRVIIEALAVGLPVIADNWGGAVDRVTPECGWLCNSKEEMVQIIKNVTVAELEKKGKAARERAIAEFIPEKWIKEILC
;
A
#
# COMPACT_ATOMS: atom_id res chain seq x y z
N MET A 1 -22.13 -10.98 -49.64
CA MET A 1 -20.92 -10.48 -48.92
C MET A 1 -21.06 -10.89 -47.45
N GLU A 2 -19.96 -11.25 -46.78
CA GLU A 2 -19.97 -11.62 -45.36
C GLU A 2 -19.43 -10.47 -44.50
N CYS A 3 -20.06 -10.19 -43.36
CA CYS A 3 -19.59 -9.16 -42.44
C CYS A 3 -18.19 -9.52 -41.89
N PRO A 4 -17.15 -8.67 -41.99
CA PRO A 4 -15.80 -9.01 -41.54
C PRO A 4 -15.67 -9.09 -40.01
N ILE A 5 -16.68 -8.63 -39.26
CA ILE A 5 -16.70 -8.68 -37.79
C ILE A 5 -17.49 -9.88 -37.26
N CYS A 6 -18.58 -10.28 -37.92
CA CYS A 6 -19.46 -11.35 -37.41
C CYS A 6 -19.73 -12.51 -38.39
N GLN A 7 -19.16 -12.45 -39.60
CA GLN A 7 -19.19 -13.47 -40.65
C GLN A 7 -20.59 -13.94 -41.11
N LYS A 8 -21.64 -13.15 -40.91
CA LYS A 8 -22.97 -13.46 -41.46
C LYS A 8 -23.13 -12.93 -42.88
N SER A 9 -23.82 -13.73 -43.71
CA SER A 9 -24.14 -13.40 -45.10
C SER A 9 -25.22 -12.30 -45.20
N LEU A 10 -24.99 -11.31 -46.06
CA LEU A 10 -25.97 -10.27 -46.40
C LEU A 10 -27.17 -10.87 -47.16
N GLY A 11 -28.39 -10.51 -46.78
CA GLY A 11 -29.59 -10.74 -47.58
C GLY A 11 -29.70 -9.76 -48.75
N ASN A 12 -30.43 -10.14 -49.80
CA ASN A 12 -30.56 -9.34 -51.03
C ASN A 12 -31.20 -7.98 -50.77
N PHE A 13 -30.46 -6.89 -50.99
CA PHE A 13 -30.95 -5.51 -51.04
C PHE A 13 -30.43 -4.82 -52.29
N ASN A 14 -31.16 -3.77 -52.72
CA ASN A 14 -30.95 -3.01 -53.94
C ASN A 14 -29.50 -2.49 -54.07
N GLU A 15 -28.84 -2.73 -55.20
CA GLU A 15 -27.39 -2.51 -55.40
C GLU A 15 -26.96 -1.05 -55.22
N GLU A 16 -27.86 -0.08 -55.41
CA GLU A 16 -27.57 1.35 -55.19
C GLU A 16 -27.40 1.72 -53.69
N ILE A 17 -27.97 0.94 -52.78
CA ILE A 17 -27.90 1.19 -51.32
C ILE A 17 -26.57 0.66 -50.73
N VAL A 18 -25.97 -0.33 -51.38
CA VAL A 18 -24.81 -1.08 -50.85
C VAL A 18 -23.47 -0.35 -51.07
N SER A 19 -23.43 0.69 -51.92
CA SER A 19 -22.20 1.43 -52.23
C SER A 19 -21.74 2.38 -51.13
N HIS A 20 -22.62 2.76 -50.19
CA HIS A 20 -22.32 3.78 -49.18
C HIS A 20 -22.71 3.41 -47.74
N LEU A 21 -23.56 2.41 -47.52
CA LEU A 21 -24.06 2.08 -46.19
C LEU A 21 -24.23 0.56 -45.96
N ALA A 22 -23.94 0.09 -44.76
CA ALA A 22 -24.22 -1.28 -44.33
C ALA A 22 -24.95 -1.30 -42.97
N VAL A 23 -26.17 -1.83 -42.95
CA VAL A 23 -26.98 -1.97 -41.73
C VAL A 23 -26.90 -3.40 -41.21
N PHE A 24 -26.55 -3.57 -39.93
CA PHE A 24 -26.40 -4.88 -39.30
C PHE A 24 -27.23 -4.99 -38.03
N LYS A 25 -27.77 -6.18 -37.78
CA LYS A 25 -28.45 -6.51 -36.53
C LYS A 25 -27.45 -7.15 -35.56
N GLY A 26 -27.21 -6.49 -34.43
CA GLY A 26 -26.33 -6.94 -33.36
C GLY A 26 -26.89 -8.15 -32.60
N ALA A 27 -26.04 -8.85 -31.86
CA ALA A 27 -26.40 -10.04 -31.07
C ALA A 27 -27.45 -9.77 -29.98
N SER A 28 -27.57 -8.52 -29.53
CA SER A 28 -28.58 -8.00 -28.61
C SER A 28 -29.90 -7.60 -29.29
N GLY A 29 -30.03 -7.78 -30.61
CA GLY A 29 -31.21 -7.37 -31.38
C GLY A 29 -31.19 -5.91 -31.86
N THR A 30 -30.18 -5.13 -31.50
CA THR A 30 -30.03 -3.71 -31.88
C THR A 30 -29.49 -3.56 -33.30
N ASN A 31 -30.13 -2.75 -34.14
CA ASN A 31 -29.62 -2.41 -35.47
C ASN A 31 -28.51 -1.34 -35.36
N HIS A 32 -27.45 -1.46 -36.15
CA HIS A 32 -26.41 -0.43 -36.28
C HIS A 32 -26.00 -0.25 -37.74
N VAL A 33 -25.58 0.96 -38.09
CA VAL A 33 -25.36 1.41 -39.46
C VAL A 33 -23.89 1.81 -39.64
N HIS A 34 -23.25 1.38 -40.72
CA HIS A 34 -21.90 1.80 -41.12
C HIS A 34 -21.99 2.61 -42.40
N GLY A 35 -21.29 3.74 -42.48
CA GLY A 35 -21.17 4.58 -43.68
C GLY A 35 -19.87 5.40 -43.66
N PRO A 36 -19.59 6.23 -44.68
CA PRO A 36 -18.38 7.05 -44.73
C PRO A 36 -18.30 8.01 -43.54
N ILE A 37 -17.30 7.81 -42.67
CA ILE A 37 -17.15 8.47 -41.36
C ILE A 37 -16.87 9.98 -41.49
N GLU A 38 -16.46 10.42 -42.67
CA GLU A 38 -16.01 11.78 -42.99
C GLU A 38 -17.16 12.81 -42.99
N ASP A 39 -18.41 12.39 -43.28
CA ASP A 39 -19.53 13.32 -43.51
C ASP A 39 -20.76 12.98 -42.66
N LYS A 40 -20.67 13.35 -41.37
CA LYS A 40 -21.65 13.00 -40.34
C LYS A 40 -23.02 13.65 -40.52
N GLU A 41 -23.09 14.82 -41.15
CA GLU A 41 -24.37 15.52 -41.35
C GLU A 41 -25.19 14.84 -42.45
N VAL A 42 -24.54 14.39 -43.53
CA VAL A 42 -25.17 13.56 -44.56
C VAL A 42 -25.67 12.24 -43.95
N ILE A 43 -24.88 11.57 -43.10
CA ILE A 43 -25.33 10.34 -42.43
C ILE A 43 -26.54 10.59 -41.51
N LYS A 44 -26.61 11.73 -40.83
CA LYS A 44 -27.77 12.08 -39.99
C LYS A 44 -29.03 12.31 -40.82
N GLU A 45 -28.94 13.10 -41.88
CA GLU A 45 -30.05 13.39 -42.78
C GLU A 45 -30.58 12.08 -43.41
N PHE A 46 -29.69 11.24 -43.93
CA PHE A 46 -30.05 9.93 -44.47
C PHE A 46 -30.62 8.97 -43.43
N THR A 47 -30.08 8.94 -42.21
CA THR A 47 -30.59 8.08 -41.13
C THR A 47 -32.00 8.52 -40.74
N HIS A 48 -32.24 9.83 -40.65
CA HIS A 48 -33.56 10.40 -40.39
C HIS A 48 -34.57 9.99 -41.49
N ASP A 49 -34.21 10.13 -42.76
CA ASP A 49 -35.07 9.75 -43.88
C ASP A 49 -35.41 8.25 -43.90
N ILE A 50 -34.43 7.38 -43.63
CA ILE A 50 -34.64 5.92 -43.54
C ILE A 50 -35.59 5.57 -42.39
N LEU A 51 -35.41 6.19 -41.22
CA LEU A 51 -36.23 5.92 -40.05
C LEU A 51 -37.66 6.43 -40.24
N SER A 52 -37.80 7.57 -40.92
CA SER A 52 -39.10 8.13 -41.30
C SER A 52 -39.84 7.21 -42.26
N HIS A 53 -39.18 6.76 -43.33
CA HIS A 53 -39.78 5.81 -44.27
C HIS A 53 -40.12 4.46 -43.64
N ALA A 54 -39.34 4.00 -42.66
CA ALA A 54 -39.57 2.74 -41.96
C ALA A 54 -40.63 2.84 -40.85
N GLY A 55 -41.15 4.04 -40.53
CA GLY A 55 -42.07 4.25 -39.41
C GLY A 55 -41.44 4.04 -38.02
N LEU A 56 -40.10 4.14 -37.93
CA LEU A 56 -39.30 3.87 -36.73
C LEU A 56 -38.76 5.15 -36.07
N GLU A 57 -39.32 6.31 -36.42
CA GLU A 57 -38.90 7.63 -35.93
C GLU A 57 -38.86 7.71 -34.39
N ASN A 58 -39.79 7.03 -33.72
CA ASN A 58 -39.92 7.03 -32.27
C ASN A 58 -38.99 6.01 -31.56
N ASP A 59 -38.44 5.05 -32.30
CA ASP A 59 -37.54 4.01 -31.77
C ASP A 59 -36.07 4.42 -31.83
N PHE A 60 -35.76 5.51 -32.52
CA PHE A 60 -34.42 6.05 -32.63
C PHE A 60 -34.20 7.17 -31.62
N LYS A 61 -33.41 6.90 -30.58
CA LYS A 61 -32.85 7.96 -29.73
C LYS A 61 -31.63 8.55 -30.41
N GLU A 62 -31.78 9.74 -30.97
CA GLU A 62 -30.64 10.59 -31.29
C GLU A 62 -29.83 10.77 -29.99
N VAL A 63 -28.60 10.23 -29.96
CA VAL A 63 -27.64 10.55 -28.88
C VAL A 63 -27.11 11.94 -29.20
N SER A 64 -27.96 12.93 -28.95
CA SER A 64 -27.58 14.33 -29.05
C SER A 64 -26.41 14.59 -28.12
N ALA A 65 -25.54 15.54 -28.49
CA ALA A 65 -24.37 15.96 -27.73
C ALA A 65 -24.69 16.55 -26.33
N SER A 66 -25.92 16.43 -25.83
CA SER A 66 -26.39 16.97 -24.55
C SER A 66 -26.46 15.95 -23.40
N GLY A 67 -25.79 14.81 -23.49
CA GLY A 67 -26.16 13.64 -22.68
C GLY A 67 -25.28 13.18 -21.50
N ILE A 68 -24.24 13.89 -21.06
CA ILE A 68 -23.60 13.47 -19.79
C ILE A 68 -24.55 13.83 -18.64
N ASN A 69 -25.32 12.84 -18.18
CA ASN A 69 -26.17 12.94 -16.99
C ASN A 69 -25.34 13.04 -15.68
N ARG A 70 -24.03 12.76 -15.74
CA ARG A 70 -23.12 12.80 -14.59
C ARG A 70 -22.40 14.14 -14.51
N LYS A 71 -22.81 15.01 -13.57
CA LYS A 71 -22.11 16.28 -13.31
C LYS A 71 -20.71 16.08 -12.70
N GLU A 72 -20.45 14.91 -12.14
CA GLU A 72 -19.22 14.59 -11.41
C GLU A 72 -18.74 13.19 -11.80
N ILE A 73 -17.47 13.08 -12.17
CA ILE A 73 -16.88 11.82 -12.63
C ILE A 73 -15.48 11.67 -12.03
N VAL A 74 -15.18 10.48 -11.51
CA VAL A 74 -13.83 10.10 -11.10
C VAL A 74 -13.31 8.99 -12.02
N PHE A 75 -12.36 9.31 -12.88
CA PHE A 75 -11.77 8.28 -13.73
C PHE A 75 -10.67 7.51 -13.00
N ARG A 76 -10.68 6.18 -13.11
CA ARG A 76 -9.72 5.28 -12.46
C ARG A 76 -8.93 4.49 -13.48
N ASN A 77 -7.60 4.52 -13.32
CA ASN A 77 -6.66 3.74 -14.11
C ASN A 77 -5.44 3.35 -13.24
N ARG A 78 -4.87 2.16 -13.42
CA ARG A 78 -3.75 1.65 -12.59
C ARG A 78 -2.56 1.16 -13.42
N GLN A 79 -2.46 1.54 -14.69
CA GLN A 79 -1.33 1.19 -15.55
C GLN A 79 -0.03 1.91 -15.14
N ARG A 80 1.07 1.65 -15.85
CA ARG A 80 2.40 2.23 -15.56
C ARG A 80 2.48 3.72 -15.92
N ILE A 81 3.58 4.35 -15.54
CA ILE A 81 3.76 5.80 -15.62
C ILE A 81 3.68 6.38 -17.04
N GLY A 82 4.16 5.65 -18.06
CA GLY A 82 4.03 6.04 -19.47
C GLY A 82 2.57 6.07 -19.94
N ASP A 83 1.83 5.02 -19.62
CA ASP A 83 0.39 4.91 -19.83
C ASP A 83 -0.38 6.02 -19.11
N MET A 84 0.02 6.37 -17.88
CA MET A 84 -0.61 7.46 -17.13
C MET A 84 -0.38 8.82 -17.76
N LEU A 85 0.79 9.06 -18.38
CA LEU A 85 1.00 10.26 -19.19
C LEU A 85 0.03 10.27 -20.38
N MET A 86 -0.15 9.16 -21.07
CA MET A 86 -1.06 9.09 -22.21
C MET A 86 -2.53 9.23 -21.82
N PHE A 87 -2.87 8.86 -20.59
CA PHE A 87 -4.19 9.06 -20.05
C PHE A 87 -4.55 10.56 -19.87
N THR A 88 -3.57 11.43 -19.65
CA THR A 88 -3.81 12.89 -19.58
C THR A 88 -4.39 13.47 -20.87
N CYS A 89 -4.02 12.93 -22.04
CA CYS A 89 -4.59 13.35 -23.34
C CYS A 89 -6.11 13.22 -23.34
N ALA A 90 -6.61 12.08 -22.87
CA ALA A 90 -8.05 11.79 -22.87
C ALA A 90 -8.81 12.70 -21.89
N ILE A 91 -8.20 13.08 -20.77
CA ILE A 91 -8.82 13.99 -19.80
C ILE A 91 -8.87 15.42 -20.32
N ARG A 92 -7.80 15.90 -20.95
CA ARG A 92 -7.79 17.20 -21.64
C ARG A 92 -8.90 17.26 -22.68
N ASP A 93 -8.96 16.26 -23.56
CA ASP A 93 -9.94 16.21 -24.66
C ASP A 93 -11.38 16.08 -24.11
N PHE A 94 -11.57 15.25 -23.08
CA PHE A 94 -12.86 15.14 -22.37
C PHE A 94 -13.28 16.47 -21.76
N LYS A 95 -12.39 17.19 -21.08
CA LYS A 95 -12.69 18.49 -20.47
C LYS A 95 -12.96 19.58 -21.50
N ALA A 96 -12.33 19.51 -22.68
CA ALA A 96 -12.65 20.39 -23.80
C ALA A 96 -14.08 20.15 -24.31
N ALA A 97 -14.49 18.89 -24.43
CA ALA A 97 -15.85 18.51 -24.85
C ALA A 97 -16.91 18.81 -23.77
N PHE A 98 -16.57 18.60 -22.50
CA PHE A 98 -17.49 18.67 -21.35
C PHE A 98 -16.96 19.58 -20.23
N PRO A 99 -16.85 20.90 -20.48
CA PRO A 99 -16.16 21.83 -19.56
C PRO A 99 -16.84 21.94 -18.19
N LYS A 100 -18.16 21.74 -18.12
CA LYS A 100 -18.95 21.85 -16.88
C LYS A 100 -18.90 20.60 -15.99
N VAL A 101 -18.43 19.47 -16.49
CA VAL A 101 -18.34 18.22 -15.70
C VAL A 101 -17.13 18.32 -14.78
N ARG A 102 -17.33 18.12 -13.47
CA ARG A 102 -16.24 18.03 -12.49
C ARG A 102 -15.54 16.69 -12.65
N VAL A 103 -14.22 16.70 -12.74
CA VAL A 103 -13.41 15.50 -12.98
C VAL A 103 -12.36 15.35 -11.91
N ASN A 104 -12.23 14.17 -11.33
CA ASN A 104 -11.05 13.78 -10.55
C ASN A 104 -10.46 12.48 -11.09
N ILE A 105 -9.24 12.15 -10.67
CA ILE A 105 -8.50 10.98 -11.14
C ILE A 105 -8.00 10.14 -9.98
N LEU A 106 -8.14 8.82 -10.10
CA LEU A 106 -7.48 7.81 -9.29
C LEU A 106 -6.46 7.06 -10.15
N SER A 107 -5.17 7.32 -9.91
CA SER A 107 -4.04 6.83 -10.68
C SER A 107 -2.92 6.26 -9.79
N THR A 108 -2.11 5.37 -10.34
CA THR A 108 -0.83 4.89 -9.73
C THR A 108 0.27 5.95 -9.72
N ALA A 109 0.14 7.03 -10.51
CA ALA A 109 1.13 8.12 -10.60
C ALA A 109 0.43 9.47 -10.39
N MET A 110 -0.06 9.71 -9.17
CA MET A 110 -0.92 10.85 -8.84
C MET A 110 -0.27 12.22 -9.11
N HIS A 111 1.05 12.33 -8.95
CA HIS A 111 1.80 13.58 -9.18
C HIS A 111 1.84 14.05 -10.65
N ILE A 112 1.48 13.19 -11.62
CA ILE A 112 1.28 13.63 -13.02
C ILE A 112 0.18 14.70 -13.11
N TRP A 113 -0.83 14.58 -12.24
CA TRP A 113 -2.04 15.39 -12.25
C TRP A 113 -1.92 16.64 -11.37
N ASP A 114 -0.79 16.84 -10.71
CA ASP A 114 -0.58 18.02 -9.89
C ASP A 114 -0.60 19.27 -10.75
N HIS A 115 -1.28 20.30 -10.24
CA HIS A 115 -1.48 21.58 -10.90
C HIS A 115 -2.26 21.52 -12.23
N ASN A 116 -2.82 20.37 -12.60
CA ASN A 116 -3.62 20.24 -13.80
C ASN A 116 -5.02 20.88 -13.58
N PRO A 117 -5.40 21.94 -14.32
CA PRO A 117 -6.65 22.67 -14.13
C PRO A 117 -7.89 21.87 -14.55
N HIS A 118 -7.70 20.73 -15.22
CA HIS A 118 -8.78 19.82 -15.56
C HIS A 118 -9.26 18.99 -14.36
N ILE A 119 -8.49 18.97 -13.26
CA ILE A 119 -8.72 18.10 -12.11
C ILE A 119 -9.24 18.90 -10.92
N ASP A 120 -10.40 18.48 -10.42
CA ASP A 120 -10.99 18.95 -9.18
C ASP A 120 -10.67 17.95 -8.06
N ARG A 121 -9.68 18.28 -7.23
CA ARG A 121 -9.27 17.43 -6.09
C ARG A 121 -10.30 17.39 -4.96
N THR A 122 -11.27 18.32 -4.93
CA THR A 122 -12.33 18.33 -3.91
C THR A 122 -13.43 17.31 -4.23
N LEU A 123 -13.49 16.82 -5.47
CA LEU A 123 -14.43 15.79 -5.86
C LEU A 123 -13.99 14.42 -5.31
N LEU A 124 -14.74 13.92 -4.33
CA LEU A 124 -14.54 12.59 -3.76
C LEU A 124 -15.09 11.50 -4.68
N HIS A 125 -14.50 10.31 -4.63
CA HIS A 125 -14.96 9.17 -5.39
C HIS A 125 -16.08 8.43 -4.65
N THR A 126 -17.08 7.99 -5.39
CA THR A 126 -18.17 7.12 -4.95
C THR A 126 -18.31 5.96 -5.94
N GLU A 127 -19.18 4.98 -5.65
CA GLU A 127 -19.41 3.88 -6.61
C GLU A 127 -20.11 4.37 -7.88
N GLU A 128 -20.93 5.41 -7.77
CA GLU A 128 -21.77 5.95 -8.83
C GLU A 128 -20.99 6.86 -9.76
N ASN A 129 -19.97 7.56 -9.26
CA ASN A 129 -19.20 8.52 -10.06
C ASN A 129 -17.89 7.95 -10.62
N ILE A 130 -17.47 6.74 -10.20
CA ILE A 130 -16.22 6.15 -10.66
C ILE A 130 -16.36 5.47 -12.02
N VAL A 131 -15.39 5.72 -12.91
CA VAL A 131 -15.36 5.14 -14.27
C VAL A 131 -13.97 4.55 -14.54
N LYS A 132 -13.91 3.24 -14.82
CA LYS A 132 -12.65 2.54 -15.09
C LYS A 132 -12.26 2.71 -16.55
N ILE A 133 -11.04 3.17 -16.79
CA ILE A 133 -10.54 3.51 -18.13
C ILE A 133 -9.25 2.75 -18.41
N GLY A 134 -9.09 2.24 -19.64
CA GLY A 134 -7.93 1.44 -20.04
C GLY A 134 -7.67 1.47 -21.56
N PRO A 135 -6.48 1.10 -22.03
CA PRO A 135 -6.10 1.30 -23.44
C PRO A 135 -6.47 0.16 -24.39
N GLY A 136 -6.95 -0.98 -23.86
CA GLY A 136 -6.90 -2.27 -24.54
C GLY A 136 -7.56 -2.31 -25.92
N LYS A 137 -8.68 -1.60 -26.11
CA LYS A 137 -9.42 -1.60 -27.38
C LYS A 137 -8.56 -1.09 -28.55
N LEU A 138 -7.91 0.06 -28.38
CA LEU A 138 -7.09 0.63 -29.46
C LEU A 138 -5.76 -0.12 -29.60
N THR A 139 -5.15 -0.54 -28.49
CA THR A 139 -3.93 -1.37 -28.53
C THR A 139 -4.14 -2.61 -29.41
N ASN A 140 -5.26 -3.31 -29.24
CA ASN A 140 -5.61 -4.50 -30.03
C ASN A 140 -5.96 -4.20 -31.50
N ALA A 141 -6.25 -2.95 -31.83
CA ALA A 141 -6.56 -2.49 -33.19
C ALA A 141 -5.38 -1.79 -33.89
N SER A 142 -4.29 -1.52 -33.18
CA SER A 142 -3.15 -0.71 -33.64
C SER A 142 -2.45 -1.20 -34.91
N ASN A 143 -2.50 -2.51 -35.19
CA ASN A 143 -1.98 -3.09 -36.45
C ASN A 143 -2.90 -2.88 -37.66
N ARG A 144 -4.12 -2.37 -37.45
CA ARG A 144 -5.12 -2.12 -38.49
C ARG A 144 -5.47 -0.63 -38.62
N LEU A 145 -5.22 0.16 -37.57
CA LEU A 145 -5.55 1.57 -37.50
C LEU A 145 -4.29 2.38 -37.22
N ASP A 146 -4.04 3.40 -38.04
CA ASP A 146 -2.93 4.34 -37.85
C ASP A 146 -3.28 5.44 -36.85
N TRP A 147 -3.72 5.03 -35.67
CA TRP A 147 -4.12 5.95 -34.61
C TRP A 147 -3.09 5.95 -33.50
N HIS A 148 -2.64 7.15 -33.14
CA HIS A 148 -1.71 7.33 -32.03
C HIS A 148 -2.33 6.88 -30.69
N PHE A 149 -1.49 6.35 -29.79
CA PHE A 149 -1.84 5.82 -28.47
C PHE A 149 -2.57 6.84 -27.58
N ALA A 150 -2.43 8.13 -27.87
CA ALA A 150 -3.18 9.21 -27.22
C ALA A 150 -4.71 9.02 -27.31
N ASN A 151 -5.18 8.36 -28.37
CA ASN A 151 -6.59 8.06 -28.55
C ASN A 151 -7.09 6.87 -27.71
N ALA A 152 -6.21 6.00 -27.21
CA ALA A 152 -6.62 4.75 -26.59
C ALA A 152 -7.54 4.97 -25.38
N TYR A 153 -7.19 5.95 -24.54
CA TYR A 153 -8.00 6.29 -23.38
C TYR A 153 -9.21 7.16 -23.72
N ARG A 154 -9.13 8.00 -24.76
CA ARG A 154 -10.26 8.81 -25.25
C ARG A 154 -11.40 7.90 -25.68
N LEU A 155 -11.10 6.91 -26.52
CA LEU A 155 -12.06 5.90 -26.98
C LEU A 155 -12.63 5.09 -25.81
N SER A 156 -11.81 4.77 -24.81
CA SER A 156 -12.29 4.08 -23.62
C SER A 156 -13.25 4.93 -22.79
N ILE A 157 -13.10 6.27 -22.76
CA ILE A 157 -14.06 7.16 -22.10
C ILE A 157 -15.35 7.25 -22.94
N GLU A 158 -15.23 7.41 -24.26
CA GLU A 158 -16.38 7.42 -25.18
C GLU A 158 -17.23 6.15 -25.01
N ASP A 159 -16.60 4.99 -25.00
CA ASP A 159 -17.25 3.69 -24.80
C ASP A 159 -17.92 3.60 -23.40
N ALA A 160 -17.21 4.04 -22.36
CA ALA A 160 -17.69 3.91 -20.98
C ALA A 160 -18.85 4.85 -20.65
N LEU A 161 -18.94 6.00 -21.32
CA LEU A 161 -19.94 7.03 -21.07
C LEU A 161 -20.99 7.14 -22.17
N GLY A 162 -20.80 6.49 -23.32
CA GLY A 162 -21.69 6.62 -24.49
C GLY A 162 -21.66 8.03 -25.08
N VAL A 163 -20.49 8.64 -25.15
CA VAL A 163 -20.31 10.04 -25.60
C VAL A 163 -19.32 10.14 -26.76
N SER A 164 -19.30 11.29 -27.43
CA SER A 164 -18.25 11.63 -28.39
C SER A 164 -17.33 12.72 -27.82
N ILE A 165 -16.03 12.52 -27.98
CA ILE A 165 -14.95 13.39 -27.54
C ILE A 165 -14.08 13.68 -28.78
N PRO A 166 -14.01 14.94 -29.25
CA PRO A 166 -13.10 15.33 -30.33
C PRO A 166 -11.66 15.00 -29.98
N GLN A 167 -10.90 14.51 -30.95
CA GLN A 167 -9.47 14.24 -30.77
C GLN A 167 -8.70 15.56 -30.65
N GLY A 168 -7.92 15.70 -29.57
CA GLY A 168 -6.93 16.77 -29.43
C GLY A 168 -5.54 16.37 -29.89
N LEU A 169 -4.53 17.10 -29.43
CA LEU A 169 -3.13 16.83 -29.77
C LEU A 169 -2.70 15.42 -29.33
N SER A 170 -1.96 14.72 -30.18
CA SER A 170 -1.35 13.42 -29.85
C SER A 170 -0.10 13.58 -28.97
N ARG A 171 -0.19 14.35 -27.88
CA ARG A 171 0.86 14.60 -26.87
C ARG A 171 0.26 14.62 -25.46
N PRO A 172 0.95 14.05 -24.44
CA PRO A 172 0.51 14.14 -23.06
C PRO A 172 0.29 15.58 -22.61
N ASP A 173 -0.72 15.76 -21.76
CA ASP A 173 -1.10 17.03 -21.16
C ASP A 173 -0.57 17.11 -19.72
N ILE A 174 0.64 17.66 -19.57
CA ILE A 174 1.28 17.91 -18.27
C ILE A 174 1.31 19.40 -17.98
N TRP A 175 1.34 19.75 -16.70
CA TRP A 175 1.28 21.13 -16.22
C TRP A 175 2.43 21.39 -15.26
N LEU A 176 3.20 22.45 -15.52
CA LEU A 176 4.30 22.89 -14.64
C LEU A 176 3.93 24.19 -13.93
N THR A 177 4.42 24.37 -12.72
CA THR A 177 4.44 25.68 -12.07
C THR A 177 5.51 26.57 -12.71
N GLU A 178 5.40 27.89 -12.54
CA GLU A 178 6.44 28.83 -12.96
C GLU A 178 7.80 28.50 -12.31
N GLU A 179 7.82 28.02 -11.06
CA GLU A 179 9.04 27.60 -10.36
C GLU A 179 9.67 26.37 -11.02
N GLU A 180 8.89 25.32 -11.27
CA GLU A 180 9.40 24.12 -11.95
C GLU A 180 9.83 24.41 -13.39
N PHE A 181 9.06 25.26 -14.09
CA PHE A 181 9.40 25.66 -15.43
C PHE A 181 10.69 26.49 -15.44
N ASN A 182 10.92 27.33 -14.44
CA ASN A 182 12.11 28.19 -14.34
C ASN A 182 13.29 27.53 -13.59
N ALA A 183 13.11 26.34 -13.05
CA ALA A 183 14.15 25.62 -12.31
C ALA A 183 15.46 25.55 -13.12
N PRO A 184 16.61 25.81 -12.47
CA PRO A 184 17.89 25.73 -13.14
C PRO A 184 18.20 24.27 -13.52
N PRO A 185 19.04 24.06 -14.54
CA PRO A 185 19.50 22.72 -14.89
C PRO A 185 20.33 22.14 -13.73
N VAL A 186 20.28 20.82 -13.56
CA VAL A 186 21.07 20.12 -12.52
C VAL A 186 22.57 20.14 -12.82
N GLU A 187 22.93 20.40 -14.07
CA GLU A 187 24.30 20.50 -14.56
C GLU A 187 24.40 21.73 -15.46
N LYS A 188 25.52 22.44 -15.41
CA LYS A 188 25.75 23.63 -16.24
C LYS A 188 26.00 23.26 -17.69
N HIS A 189 26.62 22.10 -17.92
CA HIS A 189 26.90 21.57 -19.25
C HIS A 189 25.68 20.86 -19.85
N PRO A 190 25.45 20.95 -21.18
CA PRO A 190 24.35 20.27 -21.84
C PRO A 190 24.44 18.76 -21.65
N TYR A 191 23.32 18.13 -21.26
CA TYR A 191 23.26 16.70 -21.00
C TYR A 191 22.06 16.06 -21.68
N TRP A 192 22.20 14.77 -22.00
CA TRP A 192 21.12 13.90 -22.46
C TRP A 192 20.67 12.97 -21.35
N ILE A 193 19.38 12.64 -21.32
CA ILE A 193 18.86 11.61 -20.42
C ILE A 193 18.94 10.27 -21.13
N ILE A 194 19.36 9.22 -20.43
CA ILE A 194 19.35 7.86 -20.95
C ILE A 194 18.62 6.89 -20.01
N VAL A 195 17.69 6.10 -20.58
CA VAL A 195 16.88 5.10 -19.88
C VAL A 195 17.03 3.76 -20.58
N ILE A 196 17.84 2.86 -20.01
CA ILE A 196 18.25 1.63 -20.70
C ILE A 196 17.44 0.38 -20.35
N THR A 197 16.56 0.48 -19.34
CA THR A 197 15.74 -0.66 -18.90
C THR A 197 14.25 -0.43 -19.11
N GLY A 198 13.55 -1.49 -19.49
CA GLY A 198 12.10 -1.55 -19.52
C GLY A 198 11.50 -2.26 -18.30
N GLU A 199 10.18 -2.35 -18.27
CA GLU A 199 9.44 -3.11 -17.26
C GLU A 199 9.83 -4.61 -17.26
N LYS A 200 10.04 -5.18 -16.06
CA LYS A 200 10.26 -6.62 -15.85
C LYS A 200 9.11 -7.44 -16.48
N GLY A 201 9.46 -8.50 -17.21
CA GLY A 201 8.49 -9.35 -17.94
C GLY A 201 8.23 -8.93 -19.39
N TRP A 202 8.88 -7.87 -19.88
CA TRP A 202 8.76 -7.39 -21.26
C TRP A 202 10.10 -7.58 -22.00
N GLY A 203 10.60 -8.82 -22.09
CA GLY A 203 11.90 -9.10 -22.70
C GLY A 203 12.00 -8.65 -24.17
N CYS A 204 10.90 -8.65 -24.91
CA CYS A 204 10.88 -8.33 -26.34
C CYS A 204 11.10 -6.85 -26.69
N LYS A 205 11.07 -5.93 -25.71
CA LYS A 205 11.39 -4.51 -25.93
C LYS A 205 12.83 -4.15 -25.53
N MET A 206 13.61 -5.10 -25.03
CA MET A 206 14.90 -4.82 -24.42
C MET A 206 16.01 -4.69 -25.47
N TYR A 207 16.80 -3.61 -25.37
CA TYR A 207 18.02 -3.42 -26.14
C TYR A 207 19.24 -3.92 -25.33
N PRO A 208 20.19 -4.65 -25.93
CA PRO A 208 21.32 -5.23 -25.22
C PRO A 208 22.13 -4.19 -24.44
N PHE A 209 22.54 -4.55 -23.22
CA PHE A 209 23.32 -3.65 -22.36
C PHE A 209 24.65 -3.27 -22.98
N GLU A 210 25.32 -4.22 -23.63
CA GLU A 210 26.61 -4.05 -24.27
C GLU A 210 26.54 -3.02 -25.40
N LYS A 211 25.40 -2.98 -26.11
CA LYS A 211 25.15 -1.99 -27.18
C LYS A 211 24.86 -0.61 -26.62
N TRP A 212 24.17 -0.51 -25.49
CA TRP A 212 24.06 0.77 -24.77
C TRP A 212 25.44 1.27 -24.34
N GLN A 213 26.28 0.38 -23.80
CA GLN A 213 27.62 0.73 -23.36
C GLN A 213 28.51 1.17 -24.53
N GLU A 214 28.45 0.48 -25.67
CA GLU A 214 29.16 0.87 -26.90
C GLU A 214 28.70 2.24 -27.40
N PHE A 215 27.39 2.52 -27.37
CA PHE A 215 26.86 3.84 -27.72
C PHE A 215 27.43 4.96 -26.83
N ILE A 216 27.57 4.73 -25.52
CA ILE A 216 28.21 5.70 -24.61
C ILE A 216 29.67 5.94 -25.02
N THR A 217 30.42 4.86 -25.32
CA THR A 217 31.83 4.93 -25.74
C THR A 217 31.99 5.67 -27.08
N LEU A 218 31.07 5.50 -28.02
CA LEU A 218 31.07 6.19 -29.32
C LEU A 218 30.77 7.70 -29.22
N ASN A 219 30.29 8.19 -28.07
CA ASN A 219 29.86 9.57 -27.90
C ASN A 219 30.54 10.24 -26.69
N PRO A 220 31.89 10.28 -26.62
CA PRO A 220 32.63 10.76 -25.45
C PRO A 220 32.35 12.24 -25.14
N ASP A 221 32.03 13.05 -26.15
CA ASP A 221 31.74 14.49 -26.01
C ASP A 221 30.29 14.80 -25.60
N THR A 222 29.50 13.77 -25.27
CA THR A 222 28.10 13.92 -24.85
C THR A 222 27.95 13.44 -23.42
N LEU A 223 27.46 14.32 -22.53
CA LEU A 223 27.16 13.97 -21.15
C LEU A 223 25.79 13.28 -21.06
N PHE A 224 25.74 12.14 -20.39
CA PHE A 224 24.52 11.34 -20.21
C PHE A 224 24.14 11.22 -18.73
N TYR A 225 22.85 11.38 -18.43
CA TYR A 225 22.28 11.10 -17.11
C TYR A 225 21.48 9.81 -17.17
N GLN A 226 22.00 8.75 -16.57
CA GLN A 226 21.32 7.46 -16.55
C GLN A 226 20.21 7.48 -15.50
N LEU A 227 18.97 7.28 -15.95
CA LEU A 227 17.80 7.15 -15.08
C LEU A 227 17.29 5.72 -15.00
N GLY A 228 16.62 5.44 -13.89
CA GLY A 228 15.95 4.19 -13.61
C GLY A 228 15.43 4.17 -12.18
N THR A 229 14.61 3.18 -11.86
CA THR A 229 14.10 2.98 -10.50
C THR A 229 15.13 2.22 -9.66
N ARG A 230 15.21 2.50 -8.35
CA ARG A 230 16.08 1.76 -7.43
C ARG A 230 15.65 0.29 -7.33
N GLU A 231 14.35 0.02 -7.42
CA GLU A 231 13.74 -1.30 -7.30
C GLU A 231 13.97 -2.20 -8.52
N ASP A 232 14.09 -1.61 -9.71
CA ASP A 232 14.42 -2.39 -10.91
C ASP A 232 15.93 -2.65 -11.04
N ASN A 233 16.74 -1.92 -10.28
CA ASN A 233 18.20 -2.04 -10.21
C ASN A 233 18.85 -2.24 -11.61
N PRO A 234 18.67 -1.27 -12.53
CA PRO A 234 19.22 -1.38 -13.88
C PRO A 234 20.75 -1.51 -13.87
N PRO A 235 21.37 -2.23 -14.82
CA PRO A 235 22.82 -2.24 -14.93
C PRO A 235 23.36 -0.82 -15.13
N ARG A 236 24.52 -0.50 -14.55
CA ARG A 236 25.10 0.85 -14.63
C ARG A 236 26.03 0.98 -15.82
N LEU A 237 25.77 1.98 -16.67
CA LEU A 237 26.68 2.37 -17.74
C LEU A 237 27.97 2.93 -17.14
N GLN A 238 29.07 2.71 -17.84
CA GLN A 238 30.42 3.12 -17.45
C GLN A 238 30.95 4.18 -18.41
N GLY A 239 31.80 5.09 -17.92
CA GLY A 239 32.43 6.14 -18.70
C GLY A 239 32.47 7.48 -17.97
N ASN A 240 33.42 8.34 -18.33
CA ASN A 240 33.54 9.68 -17.72
C ASN A 240 32.43 10.64 -18.17
N ASN A 241 31.69 10.27 -19.21
CA ASN A 241 30.61 11.02 -19.82
C ASN A 241 29.21 10.51 -19.40
N VAL A 242 29.11 9.65 -18.38
CA VAL A 242 27.82 9.19 -17.85
C VAL A 242 27.73 9.40 -16.33
N VAL A 243 26.61 9.95 -15.89
CA VAL A 243 26.27 10.19 -14.48
C VAL A 243 25.23 9.18 -14.05
N ASP A 244 25.52 8.41 -13.00
CA ASP A 244 24.52 7.55 -12.36
C ASP A 244 23.50 8.41 -11.60
N TYR A 245 22.28 8.43 -12.14
CA TYR A 245 21.14 9.14 -11.57
C TYR A 245 19.96 8.20 -11.25
N VAL A 246 20.23 6.89 -11.19
CA VAL A 246 19.23 5.87 -10.88
C VAL A 246 18.74 6.03 -9.43
N GLY A 247 17.42 6.00 -9.24
CA GLY A 247 16.77 6.12 -7.94
C GLY A 247 16.71 7.53 -7.35
N LYS A 248 17.33 8.53 -7.99
CA LYS A 248 17.43 9.91 -7.47
C LYS A 248 16.20 10.79 -7.73
N THR A 249 15.19 10.28 -8.44
CA THR A 249 13.92 10.98 -8.74
C THR A 249 12.69 10.20 -8.25
N GLN A 250 12.83 9.48 -7.14
CA GLN A 250 11.78 8.60 -6.58
C GLN A 250 11.18 9.10 -5.26
N ASP A 251 11.43 10.35 -4.89
CA ASP A 251 10.90 10.92 -3.66
C ASP A 251 9.36 10.85 -3.65
N LYS A 252 8.77 10.48 -2.52
CA LYS A 252 7.32 10.25 -2.42
C LYS A 252 6.48 11.55 -2.41
N ASN A 253 7.11 12.69 -2.19
CA ASN A 253 6.49 14.01 -2.09
C ASN A 253 6.63 14.81 -3.39
N THR A 254 7.75 14.66 -4.11
CA THR A 254 8.00 15.34 -5.40
C THR A 254 7.85 14.39 -6.59
N GLY A 255 8.21 13.12 -6.44
CA GLY A 255 7.95 12.04 -7.40
C GLY A 255 8.33 12.37 -8.84
N ILE A 256 7.38 12.19 -9.75
CA ILE A 256 7.57 12.45 -11.19
C ILE A 256 7.85 13.93 -11.52
N ARG A 257 7.56 14.87 -10.60
CA ARG A 257 7.78 16.31 -10.84
C ARG A 257 9.27 16.63 -11.00
N ASP A 258 10.14 15.91 -10.30
CA ASP A 258 11.59 16.05 -10.46
C ASP A 258 12.07 15.59 -11.84
N LEU A 259 11.41 14.58 -12.42
CA LEU A 259 11.66 14.18 -13.81
C LEU A 259 11.26 15.29 -14.79
N TYR A 260 10.20 16.05 -14.53
CA TYR A 260 9.79 17.14 -15.43
C TYR A 260 10.87 18.22 -15.52
N LYS A 261 11.39 18.66 -14.37
CA LYS A 261 12.50 19.63 -14.29
C LYS A 261 13.76 19.10 -15.00
N LEU A 262 14.09 17.84 -14.78
CA LEU A 262 15.26 17.21 -15.38
C LEU A 262 15.15 17.09 -16.91
N PHE A 263 13.99 16.66 -17.42
CA PHE A 263 13.74 16.54 -18.86
C PHE A 263 13.62 17.88 -19.57
N LEU A 264 12.98 18.87 -18.93
CA LEU A 264 12.84 20.22 -19.48
C LEU A 264 14.21 20.85 -19.79
N ASN A 265 15.16 20.63 -18.87
CA ASN A 265 16.52 21.13 -18.93
C ASN A 265 17.52 20.18 -19.63
N ALA A 266 17.12 18.99 -20.08
CA ALA A 266 18.00 18.14 -20.87
C ALA A 266 18.02 18.58 -22.35
N GLU A 267 19.02 18.20 -23.14
CA GLU A 267 19.00 18.37 -24.60
C GLU A 267 17.98 17.45 -25.28
N GLY A 268 17.77 16.27 -24.69
CA GLY A 268 16.79 15.28 -25.11
C GLY A 268 16.88 14.01 -24.27
N SER A 269 16.13 12.98 -24.65
CA SER A 269 16.19 11.67 -23.99
C SER A 269 16.43 10.51 -24.96
N ILE A 270 16.97 9.40 -24.44
CA ILE A 270 17.31 8.20 -25.19
C ILE A 270 16.82 6.99 -24.42
N GLY A 271 16.21 6.02 -25.09
CA GLY A 271 15.80 4.78 -24.43
C GLY A 271 14.88 3.92 -25.30
N LEU A 272 14.16 3.02 -24.64
CA LEU A 272 13.19 2.10 -25.24
C LEU A 272 11.80 2.74 -25.35
N VAL A 273 10.87 2.12 -26.08
CA VAL A 273 9.44 2.51 -26.07
C VAL A 273 8.88 2.47 -24.64
N SER A 274 8.87 3.62 -23.98
CA SER A 274 8.62 3.76 -22.53
C SER A 274 8.40 5.22 -22.12
N PHE A 275 8.29 5.50 -20.82
CA PHE A 275 7.88 6.82 -20.31
C PHE A 275 8.68 8.01 -20.86
N HIS A 276 9.99 7.86 -21.10
CA HIS A 276 10.87 8.98 -21.46
C HIS A 276 10.42 9.62 -22.78
N MET A 277 9.95 8.82 -23.74
CA MET A 277 9.48 9.32 -25.02
C MET A 277 8.18 10.11 -24.84
N HIS A 278 7.25 9.63 -24.00
CA HIS A 278 6.00 10.34 -23.76
C HIS A 278 6.25 11.68 -23.07
N LEU A 279 7.14 11.72 -22.07
CA LEU A 279 7.49 12.97 -21.38
C LEU A 279 8.23 13.94 -22.30
N SER A 280 9.18 13.47 -23.12
CA SER A 280 9.85 14.31 -24.12
C SER A 280 8.87 14.85 -25.15
N GLY A 281 7.90 14.02 -25.56
CA GLY A 281 6.80 14.41 -26.43
C GLY A 281 5.93 15.51 -25.82
N ALA A 282 5.61 15.41 -24.53
CA ALA A 282 4.86 16.44 -23.80
C ALA A 282 5.61 17.77 -23.74
N LEU A 283 6.94 17.71 -23.59
CA LEU A 283 7.82 18.87 -23.47
C LEU A 283 8.39 19.34 -24.82
N TYR A 284 7.96 18.80 -25.97
CA TYR A 284 8.53 19.15 -27.28
C TYR A 284 10.06 19.00 -27.37
N LYS A 285 10.65 18.13 -26.55
CA LYS A 285 12.09 17.87 -26.51
C LYS A 285 12.47 16.78 -27.51
N PRO A 286 13.69 16.81 -28.07
CA PRO A 286 14.26 15.69 -28.81
C PRO A 286 14.18 14.38 -28.01
N ALA A 287 13.92 13.29 -28.72
CA ALA A 287 14.09 11.95 -28.17
C ALA A 287 14.62 10.98 -29.23
N ILE A 288 15.38 9.98 -28.78
CA ILE A 288 15.81 8.84 -29.58
C ILE A 288 15.18 7.60 -28.96
N VAL A 289 14.41 6.86 -29.74
CA VAL A 289 13.65 5.71 -29.25
C VAL A 289 14.09 4.47 -30.01
N VAL A 290 14.61 3.48 -29.29
CA VAL A 290 14.89 2.15 -29.81
C VAL A 290 13.61 1.34 -29.71
N ALA A 291 12.96 1.09 -30.85
CA ALA A 291 11.64 0.47 -30.91
C ALA A 291 11.64 -0.97 -31.43
N GLY A 292 12.54 -1.29 -32.36
CA GLY A 292 12.48 -2.57 -33.07
C GLY A 292 11.14 -2.71 -33.79
N ALA A 293 10.48 -3.86 -33.68
CA ALA A 293 9.25 -4.18 -34.42
C ALA A 293 8.07 -4.60 -33.54
N ARG A 294 8.10 -4.27 -32.24
CA ARG A 294 7.08 -4.73 -31.29
C ARG A 294 5.80 -3.92 -31.41
N GLU A 295 5.88 -2.60 -31.31
CA GLU A 295 4.77 -1.65 -31.47
C GLU A 295 4.78 -1.02 -32.87
N PRO A 296 3.61 -0.76 -33.49
CA PRO A 296 3.55 -0.03 -34.76
C PRO A 296 4.08 1.39 -34.60
N VAL A 297 4.82 1.89 -35.60
CA VAL A 297 5.36 3.26 -35.57
C VAL A 297 4.25 4.30 -35.40
N SER A 298 3.13 4.14 -36.12
CA SER A 298 1.98 5.04 -36.06
C SER A 298 1.33 5.12 -34.67
N PHE A 299 1.52 4.08 -33.85
CA PHE A 299 0.90 3.99 -32.53
C PHE A 299 1.60 4.84 -31.48
N THR A 300 2.93 4.97 -31.48
CA THR A 300 3.66 5.60 -30.36
C THR A 300 4.56 6.77 -30.76
N ARG A 301 4.86 6.95 -32.05
CA ARG A 301 5.81 7.96 -32.51
C ARG A 301 5.26 9.38 -32.34
N TYR A 302 6.10 10.26 -31.79
CA TYR A 302 5.89 11.71 -31.81
C TYR A 302 6.65 12.39 -32.94
N GLU A 303 6.11 13.49 -33.42
CA GLU A 303 6.85 14.43 -34.26
C GLU A 303 8.08 14.98 -33.53
N GLY A 304 9.19 15.07 -34.27
CA GLY A 304 10.46 15.59 -33.78
C GLY A 304 11.29 14.58 -33.00
N HIS A 305 10.85 13.32 -32.88
CA HIS A 305 11.65 12.21 -32.33
C HIS A 305 12.37 11.43 -33.45
N ARG A 306 13.52 10.85 -33.12
CA ARG A 306 14.20 9.82 -33.93
C ARG A 306 13.73 8.46 -33.43
N TYR A 307 12.74 7.90 -34.10
CA TYR A 307 12.13 6.61 -33.75
C TYR A 307 12.75 5.50 -34.59
N LEU A 308 13.65 4.73 -34.00
CA LEU A 308 14.40 3.65 -34.66
C LEU A 308 13.54 2.38 -34.66
N SER A 309 12.76 2.22 -35.73
CA SER A 309 11.87 1.09 -35.93
C SER A 309 12.40 0.13 -36.99
N THR A 310 12.02 -1.12 -36.86
CA THR A 310 12.29 -2.19 -37.83
C THR A 310 11.04 -3.02 -38.13
N ASP A 311 9.85 -2.48 -37.85
CA ASP A 311 8.60 -3.08 -38.33
C ASP A 311 8.57 -3.08 -39.85
N GLY A 312 8.19 -4.21 -40.45
CA GLY A 312 8.30 -4.46 -41.88
C GLY A 312 9.67 -4.98 -42.35
N CYS A 313 10.72 -4.91 -41.52
CA CYS A 313 12.07 -5.35 -41.94
C CYS A 313 12.32 -6.86 -41.80
N LEU A 314 11.51 -7.57 -41.00
CA LEU A 314 11.69 -9.00 -40.72
C LEU A 314 10.47 -9.82 -41.15
N PRO A 315 10.64 -11.07 -41.62
CA PRO A 315 9.52 -11.94 -41.99
C PRO A 315 8.51 -12.18 -40.85
N CYS A 316 9.00 -12.26 -39.60
CA CYS A 316 8.15 -12.43 -38.41
C CYS A 316 7.46 -11.15 -37.95
N ALA A 317 7.78 -10.00 -38.55
CA ALA A 317 7.30 -8.70 -38.12
C ALA A 317 6.97 -7.79 -39.32
N VAL A 318 6.33 -8.36 -40.35
CA VAL A 318 5.75 -7.58 -41.48
C VAL A 318 4.74 -6.55 -40.97
N LYS A 319 4.07 -6.85 -39.86
CA LYS A 319 3.36 -5.91 -38.99
C LYS A 319 3.95 -6.01 -37.58
N ALA A 320 3.63 -5.05 -36.72
CA ALA A 320 4.13 -5.07 -35.35
C ALA A 320 3.65 -6.34 -34.60
N CYS A 321 4.56 -7.03 -33.91
CA CYS A 321 4.28 -8.37 -33.40
C CYS A 321 3.61 -8.38 -32.01
N TRP A 322 3.71 -7.30 -31.24
CA TRP A 322 3.17 -7.15 -29.89
C TRP A 322 3.65 -8.17 -28.83
N HIS A 323 4.57 -9.08 -29.16
CA HIS A 323 5.15 -10.02 -28.20
C HIS A 323 5.73 -9.30 -26.98
N CYS A 324 5.32 -9.71 -25.77
CA CYS A 324 5.83 -9.15 -24.52
C CYS A 324 7.02 -9.96 -24.00
N ASN A 325 6.88 -11.28 -23.94
CA ASN A 325 7.88 -12.18 -23.39
C ASN A 325 8.84 -12.69 -24.48
N ILE A 326 10.12 -12.80 -24.13
CA ILE A 326 11.19 -13.28 -25.02
C ILE A 326 10.89 -14.69 -25.54
N ASP A 327 10.27 -15.54 -24.72
CA ASP A 327 9.90 -16.91 -25.07
C ASP A 327 8.86 -16.98 -26.21
N THR A 328 8.15 -15.87 -26.46
CA THR A 328 7.16 -15.77 -27.55
C THR A 328 7.75 -15.19 -28.82
N CYS A 329 9.02 -14.75 -28.81
CA CYS A 329 9.69 -14.23 -29.99
C CYS A 329 10.20 -15.37 -30.86
N SER A 330 9.77 -15.42 -32.12
CA SER A 330 10.20 -16.43 -33.09
C SER A 330 11.56 -16.17 -33.74
N ASN A 331 12.19 -15.01 -33.48
CA ASN A 331 13.42 -14.61 -34.13
C ASN A 331 14.39 -13.94 -33.13
N LEU A 332 15.17 -14.78 -32.46
CA LEU A 332 16.12 -14.40 -31.41
C LEU A 332 17.57 -14.52 -31.89
N VAL A 333 18.42 -13.60 -31.43
CA VAL A 333 19.88 -13.68 -31.54
C VAL A 333 20.42 -14.21 -30.22
N GLY A 334 21.22 -15.27 -30.30
CA GLY A 334 21.82 -15.93 -29.13
C GLY A 334 20.80 -16.38 -28.07
N ASN A 335 19.55 -16.66 -28.48
CA ASN A 335 18.41 -17.02 -27.63
C ASN A 335 18.06 -15.99 -26.53
N LYS A 336 18.47 -14.72 -26.68
CA LYS A 336 18.32 -13.71 -25.62
C LYS A 336 17.76 -12.37 -26.10
N VAL A 337 17.93 -12.03 -27.37
CA VAL A 337 17.63 -10.68 -27.90
C VAL A 337 16.75 -10.79 -29.14
N PRO A 338 15.63 -10.07 -29.25
CA PRO A 338 14.84 -10.03 -30.48
C PRO A 338 15.65 -9.48 -31.64
N LYS A 339 15.64 -10.16 -32.80
CA LYS A 339 16.41 -9.72 -33.96
C LYS A 339 16.03 -8.31 -34.43
N CYS A 340 14.76 -7.92 -34.29
CA CYS A 340 14.28 -6.58 -34.65
C CYS A 340 14.97 -5.46 -33.86
N VAL A 341 15.25 -5.71 -32.59
CA VAL A 341 15.95 -4.75 -31.72
C VAL A 341 17.46 -4.87 -31.89
N ASP A 342 17.97 -6.08 -32.13
CA ASP A 342 19.39 -6.36 -32.37
C ASP A 342 19.95 -5.68 -33.63
N ILE A 343 19.19 -5.59 -34.72
CA ILE A 343 19.67 -4.97 -35.98
C ILE A 343 19.99 -3.49 -35.81
N ILE A 344 19.35 -2.81 -34.84
CA ILE A 344 19.63 -1.41 -34.54
C ILE A 344 21.02 -1.34 -33.89
N THR A 345 21.98 -0.70 -34.55
CA THR A 345 23.36 -0.63 -34.09
C THR A 345 23.61 0.58 -33.20
N PRO A 346 24.64 0.56 -32.33
CA PRO A 346 25.09 1.75 -31.60
C PRO A 346 25.45 2.94 -32.53
N GLN A 347 25.89 2.65 -33.75
CA GLN A 347 26.14 3.67 -34.77
C GLN A 347 24.84 4.32 -35.25
N ASP A 348 23.73 3.59 -35.36
CA ASP A 348 22.42 4.15 -35.71
C ASP A 348 21.93 5.13 -34.64
N LEU A 349 22.12 4.81 -33.36
CA LEU A 349 21.84 5.71 -32.25
C LEU A 349 22.73 6.96 -32.31
N THR A 350 24.02 6.79 -32.60
CA THR A 350 24.99 7.89 -32.77
C THR A 350 24.59 8.81 -33.92
N ASN A 351 24.17 8.24 -35.05
CA ASN A 351 23.69 8.99 -36.21
C ASN A 351 22.38 9.75 -35.88
N ALA A 352 21.46 9.11 -35.15
CA ALA A 352 20.23 9.74 -34.68
C ALA A 352 20.51 10.91 -33.72
N LEU A 353 21.46 10.75 -32.81
CA LEU A 353 21.92 11.81 -31.91
C LEU A 353 22.54 12.97 -32.70
N ASN A 354 23.51 12.66 -33.55
CA ASN A 354 24.21 13.65 -34.37
C ASN A 354 23.26 14.40 -35.31
N SER A 355 22.20 13.77 -35.81
CA SER A 355 21.21 14.40 -36.68
C SER A 355 20.53 15.62 -36.06
N TYR A 356 20.39 15.69 -34.73
CA TYR A 356 19.84 16.89 -34.08
C TYR A 356 20.82 18.06 -34.09
N TYR A 357 22.12 17.79 -34.01
CA TYR A 357 23.17 18.80 -34.06
C TYR A 357 23.47 19.23 -35.49
N ILE A 358 23.59 18.28 -36.41
CA ILE A 358 23.78 18.54 -37.85
C ILE A 358 22.60 19.34 -38.41
N GLY A 359 21.38 18.97 -38.01
CA GLY A 359 20.17 19.70 -38.40
C GLY A 359 19.99 21.06 -37.73
N GLY A 360 20.91 21.47 -36.85
CA GLY A 360 20.90 22.78 -36.18
C GLY A 360 19.81 22.98 -35.12
N ARG A 361 19.04 21.93 -34.79
CA ARG A 361 18.05 22.00 -33.69
C ARG A 361 18.74 22.17 -32.34
N LEU A 362 19.88 21.49 -32.17
CA LEU A 362 20.75 21.58 -30.99
C LEU A 362 22.13 22.09 -31.42
N VAL A 363 22.84 22.71 -30.48
CA VAL A 363 24.20 23.22 -30.73
C VAL A 363 25.12 22.62 -29.67
N ARG A 364 26.22 22.00 -30.12
CA ARG A 364 27.20 21.36 -29.22
C ARG A 364 27.69 22.37 -28.16
N SER A 365 27.82 21.90 -26.92
CA SER A 365 28.27 22.69 -25.76
C SER A 365 27.40 23.90 -25.37
N LYS A 366 26.25 24.12 -26.04
CA LYS A 366 25.30 25.18 -25.71
C LYS A 366 23.98 24.57 -25.26
N GLN A 367 23.55 24.93 -24.05
CA GLN A 367 22.28 24.49 -23.50
C GLN A 367 21.11 24.96 -24.37
N SER A 368 20.24 24.04 -24.76
CA SER A 368 19.03 24.34 -25.51
C SER A 368 18.07 25.21 -24.70
N ALA A 369 17.43 26.15 -25.38
CA ALA A 369 16.36 26.95 -24.77
C ALA A 369 15.17 26.06 -24.41
N LYS A 370 14.37 26.50 -23.42
CA LYS A 370 13.10 25.88 -23.11
C LYS A 370 12.16 25.98 -24.34
N PRO A 371 11.41 24.92 -24.68
CA PRO A 371 10.56 24.89 -25.87
C PRO A 371 9.50 26.00 -25.84
N LYS A 372 9.38 26.74 -26.94
CA LYS A 372 8.45 27.88 -27.03
C LYS A 372 7.00 27.43 -27.13
N GLU A 373 6.79 26.21 -27.62
CA GLU A 373 5.51 25.55 -27.84
C GLU A 373 4.89 25.06 -26.53
N PHE A 374 5.68 24.88 -25.46
CA PHE A 374 5.16 24.45 -24.17
C PHE A 374 4.45 25.62 -23.46
N LYS A 375 3.11 25.55 -23.35
CA LYS A 375 2.27 26.62 -22.79
C LYS A 375 1.59 26.29 -21.46
N ASN A 376 1.64 25.03 -21.03
CA ASN A 376 0.95 24.55 -19.83
C ASN A 376 1.72 24.92 -18.54
N ILE A 377 1.86 26.22 -18.31
CA ILE A 377 2.53 26.80 -17.16
C ILE A 377 1.46 27.50 -16.33
N VAL A 378 1.33 27.11 -15.07
CA VAL A 378 0.49 27.81 -14.10
C VAL A 378 1.36 28.62 -13.18
N LYS A 379 0.79 29.68 -12.60
CA LYS A 379 1.43 30.39 -11.49
C LYS A 379 1.89 29.37 -10.47
N THR A 380 3.13 29.52 -9.99
CA THR A 380 3.52 28.82 -8.77
C THR A 380 2.48 29.19 -7.73
N PRO A 381 1.73 28.22 -7.17
CA PRO A 381 0.82 28.53 -6.09
C PRO A 381 1.63 29.32 -5.07
N ASP A 382 1.11 30.47 -4.61
CA ASP A 382 1.73 31.21 -3.50
C ASP A 382 2.14 30.15 -2.50
N LYS A 383 3.46 30.02 -2.24
CA LYS A 383 4.01 28.91 -1.46
C LYS A 383 3.00 28.64 -0.36
N ALA A 384 2.22 27.57 -0.49
CA ALA A 384 1.52 27.05 0.66
C ALA A 384 2.68 26.85 1.62
N PRO A 385 2.72 27.60 2.73
CA PRO A 385 3.95 27.83 3.47
C PRO A 385 4.67 26.50 3.59
N GLU A 386 5.90 26.48 3.04
CA GLU A 386 6.76 25.31 2.87
C GLU A 386 6.37 24.24 3.86
N LYS A 387 5.78 23.13 3.37
CA LYS A 387 5.14 22.06 4.16
C LYS A 387 5.56 22.14 5.62
N ILE A 388 4.77 22.93 6.35
CA ILE A 388 4.79 22.98 7.79
C ILE A 388 4.51 21.54 8.21
N THR A 389 5.54 20.88 8.72
CA THR A 389 5.41 19.73 9.60
C THR A 389 4.41 20.09 10.68
N THR A 390 3.14 19.74 10.44
CA THR A 390 2.00 19.78 11.37
C THR A 390 2.16 20.70 12.58
N GLU A 391 2.32 22.01 12.37
CA GLU A 391 1.90 22.98 13.39
C GLU A 391 0.38 23.06 13.28
N VAL A 392 -0.27 22.72 14.38
CA VAL A 392 -1.69 22.99 14.59
C VAL A 392 -1.95 24.49 14.40
N LYS A 393 -2.79 24.81 13.42
CA LYS A 393 -3.20 26.19 13.13
C LYS A 393 -4.02 26.78 14.27
N VAL A 394 -3.38 27.59 15.12
CA VAL A 394 -4.05 28.59 15.95
C VAL A 394 -4.50 29.74 15.03
N LYS A 395 -5.75 30.21 15.17
CA LYS A 395 -6.36 31.21 14.27
C LYS A 395 -5.72 32.59 14.48
N ASP A 396 -5.56 33.38 13.41
CA ASP A 396 -4.94 34.73 13.47
C ASP A 396 -5.63 35.74 14.41
N ARG A 397 -6.90 35.50 14.81
CA ARG A 397 -7.58 36.30 15.84
C ARG A 397 -7.04 36.07 17.26
N ASP A 398 -6.51 34.88 17.55
CA ASP A 398 -5.90 34.57 18.84
C ASP A 398 -4.47 35.15 18.94
N ARG A 399 -3.80 35.31 17.78
CA ARG A 399 -2.43 35.83 17.67
C ARG A 399 -2.30 37.30 18.12
N GLN A 400 -3.25 38.17 17.74
CA GLN A 400 -3.24 39.59 18.11
C GLN A 400 -3.64 39.84 19.57
N LYS A 401 -4.39 38.91 20.17
CA LYS A 401 -4.82 39.00 21.58
C LYS A 401 -3.70 38.54 22.52
N ASN A 402 -2.99 37.47 22.14
CA ASN A 402 -1.88 36.91 22.92
C ASN A 402 -0.66 37.83 22.98
N ASP A 403 -0.33 38.57 21.92
CA ASP A 403 0.84 39.47 21.94
C ASP A 403 0.70 40.63 22.94
N ALA A 404 -0.51 41.18 23.14
CA ALA A 404 -0.75 42.25 24.12
C ALA A 404 -0.69 41.75 25.57
N GLU A 405 -1.24 40.57 25.87
CA GLU A 405 -1.13 39.92 27.18
C GLU A 405 0.32 39.50 27.49
N LEU A 406 1.02 38.93 26.51
CA LEU A 406 2.45 38.60 26.62
C LEU A 406 3.32 39.84 26.86
N ILE A 407 3.00 40.98 26.25
CA ILE A 407 3.68 42.27 26.49
C ILE A 407 3.37 42.81 27.90
N ALA A 408 2.14 42.69 28.39
CA ALA A 408 1.77 43.07 29.75
C ALA A 408 2.50 42.21 30.80
N TRP A 409 2.69 40.91 30.53
CA TRP A 409 3.43 40.00 31.40
C TRP A 409 4.93 40.34 31.51
N ARG A 410 5.55 40.86 30.43
CA ARG A 410 6.95 41.35 30.44
C ARG A 410 7.17 42.42 31.51
N SER A 411 6.20 43.32 31.67
CA SER A 411 6.29 44.44 32.60
C SER A 411 6.01 44.03 34.04
N GLN A 412 5.26 42.95 34.26
CA GLN A 412 4.86 42.49 35.60
C GLN A 412 6.00 41.79 36.37
N PHE A 413 6.85 41.02 35.69
CA PHE A 413 7.91 40.22 36.33
C PHE A 413 9.33 40.76 36.15
N GLY A 414 9.51 41.86 35.40
CA GLY A 414 10.82 42.50 35.19
C GLY A 414 11.85 41.65 34.41
N TYR A 415 11.39 40.65 33.64
CA TYR A 415 12.22 39.73 32.86
C TYR A 415 11.98 39.92 31.34
N PRO A 416 12.96 40.40 30.56
CA PRO A 416 12.84 40.43 29.11
C PRO A 416 13.03 39.02 28.53
N PHE A 417 12.07 38.59 27.70
CA PHE A 417 12.29 37.52 26.73
C PHE A 417 13.55 37.88 25.92
N ASP A 418 14.47 36.92 25.71
CA ASP A 418 15.76 37.05 25.00
C ASP A 418 17.04 37.30 25.82
N SER A 419 17.01 37.17 27.15
CA SER A 419 18.25 37.18 28.00
C SER A 419 18.77 35.79 28.39
N GLY A 420 18.16 34.71 27.87
CA GLY A 420 18.54 33.31 28.17
C GLY A 420 17.38 32.42 28.65
N SER A 421 16.13 32.82 28.46
CA SER A 421 14.92 32.10 28.92
C SER A 421 13.93 31.85 27.77
N ILE A 422 13.06 30.84 27.94
CA ILE A 422 11.91 30.48 27.08
C ILE A 422 11.36 31.64 26.24
N HIS A 423 11.19 31.49 24.92
CA HIS A 423 10.67 32.53 24.01
C HIS A 423 9.13 32.54 23.93
N SER A 424 8.51 33.62 23.45
CA SER A 424 7.04 33.69 23.29
C SER A 424 6.47 32.55 22.45
N LYS A 425 7.18 32.17 21.38
CA LYS A 425 6.84 31.01 20.54
C LYS A 425 6.94 29.69 21.29
N ASP A 426 7.93 29.53 22.17
CA ASP A 426 8.06 28.34 23.01
C ASP A 426 6.91 28.28 24.00
N TRP A 427 6.54 29.43 24.60
CA TRP A 427 5.40 29.51 25.52
C TRP A 427 4.07 29.17 24.84
N ILE A 428 3.80 29.69 23.64
CA ILE A 428 2.59 29.35 22.88
C ILE A 428 2.52 27.83 22.62
N PHE A 429 3.65 27.21 22.31
CA PHE A 429 3.72 25.77 22.12
C PHE A 429 3.46 25.01 23.42
N LEU A 430 4.11 25.38 24.53
CA LEU A 430 3.88 24.77 25.85
C LEU A 430 2.45 24.94 26.32
N GLU A 431 1.90 26.15 26.22
CA GLU A 431 0.54 26.49 26.64
C GLU A 431 -0.49 25.62 25.90
N LYS A 432 -0.29 25.44 24.60
CA LYS A 432 -1.13 24.57 23.79
C LYS A 432 -1.06 23.11 24.27
N ILE A 433 0.12 22.58 24.53
CA ILE A 433 0.27 21.20 25.03
C ILE A 433 -0.37 21.06 26.42
N ILE A 434 -0.20 22.05 27.30
CA ILE A 434 -0.82 22.11 28.62
C ILE A 434 -2.35 22.05 28.48
N ASP A 435 -2.93 22.86 27.59
CA ASP A 435 -4.37 22.96 27.41
C ASP A 435 -4.97 21.72 26.72
N GLU A 436 -4.33 21.20 25.67
CA GLU A 436 -4.78 20.02 24.92
C GLU A 436 -4.74 18.74 25.78
N ASN A 437 -3.72 18.59 26.62
CA ASN A 437 -3.55 17.42 27.50
C ASN A 437 -4.13 17.61 28.90
N LYS A 438 -4.74 18.78 29.18
CA LYS A 438 -5.34 19.12 30.48
C LYS A 438 -4.37 18.92 31.65
N ILE A 439 -3.12 19.32 31.45
CA ILE A 439 -2.03 19.20 32.42
C ILE A 439 -2.37 19.99 33.69
N LYS A 440 -2.16 19.41 34.87
CA LYS A 440 -2.39 20.02 36.18
C LYS A 440 -1.14 20.09 37.04
N THR A 441 -0.22 19.13 36.86
CA THR A 441 1.06 19.07 37.58
C THR A 441 2.22 18.97 36.60
N ILE A 442 3.19 19.87 36.73
CA ILE A 442 4.43 19.87 35.95
C ILE A 442 5.63 19.72 36.88
N VAL A 443 6.54 18.82 36.53
CA VAL A 443 7.88 18.82 37.10
C VAL A 443 8.81 19.51 36.10
N GLU A 444 9.51 20.52 36.56
CA GLU A 444 10.42 21.32 35.73
C GLU A 444 11.87 21.12 36.19
N PHE A 445 12.76 20.85 35.24
CA PHE A 445 14.21 20.92 35.45
C PHE A 445 14.73 22.22 34.83
N GLY A 446 15.29 23.10 35.67
CA GLY A 446 15.65 24.48 35.33
C GLY A 446 14.60 25.47 35.84
N VAL A 447 15.02 26.49 36.59
CA VAL A 447 14.09 27.49 37.11
C VAL A 447 14.20 28.76 36.27
N GLY A 448 13.08 29.41 35.96
CA GLY A 448 13.13 30.66 35.21
C GLY A 448 11.76 31.28 34.92
N LEU A 449 11.67 31.91 33.75
CA LEU A 449 10.43 32.56 33.31
C LEU A 449 9.31 31.52 33.06
N SER A 450 9.65 30.33 32.58
CA SER A 450 8.73 29.20 32.41
C SER A 450 8.04 28.82 33.72
N THR A 451 8.78 28.74 34.83
CA THR A 451 8.25 28.48 36.18
C THR A 451 7.13 29.46 36.56
N LEU A 452 7.40 30.75 36.39
CA LEU A 452 6.45 31.83 36.72
C LEU A 452 5.20 31.79 35.83
N LEU A 453 5.37 31.51 34.54
CA LEU A 453 4.28 31.45 33.57
C LEU A 453 3.36 30.24 33.83
N MET A 454 3.93 29.06 34.08
CA MET A 454 3.18 27.85 34.39
C MET A 454 2.40 27.98 35.71
N HIS A 455 3.03 28.52 36.76
CA HIS A 455 2.36 28.76 38.04
C HIS A 455 1.20 29.75 37.90
N LYS A 456 1.39 30.84 37.14
CA LYS A 456 0.32 31.83 36.89
C LYS A 456 -0.89 31.23 36.15
N LYS A 457 -0.68 30.21 35.31
CA LYS A 457 -1.75 29.46 34.63
C LYS A 457 -2.52 28.52 35.59
N GLY A 458 -2.16 28.49 36.88
CA GLY A 458 -2.79 27.66 37.90
C GLY A 458 -2.28 26.23 37.90
N ILE A 459 -1.14 25.96 37.28
CA ILE A 459 -0.50 24.65 37.27
C ILE A 459 0.29 24.47 38.56
N ASN A 460 0.23 23.27 39.14
CA ASN A 460 1.09 22.89 40.24
C ASN A 460 2.49 22.57 39.69
N VAL A 461 3.43 23.50 39.80
CA VAL A 461 4.78 23.36 39.25
C VAL A 461 5.77 23.08 40.37
N ILE A 462 6.52 21.99 40.26
CA ILE A 462 7.67 21.70 41.11
C ILE A 462 8.93 21.84 40.26
N SER A 463 9.74 22.86 40.54
CA SER A 463 10.94 23.17 39.76
C SER A 463 12.22 22.81 40.51
N PHE A 464 13.17 22.20 39.81
CA PHE A 464 14.49 21.86 40.35
C PHE A 464 15.60 22.64 39.64
N ASP A 465 16.54 23.20 40.40
CA ASP A 465 17.73 23.87 39.86
C ASP A 465 18.98 23.52 40.67
N THR A 466 20.16 23.70 40.09
CA THR A 466 21.45 23.45 40.76
C THR A 466 22.08 24.70 41.35
N TYR A 467 21.55 25.90 41.06
CA TYR A 467 22.15 27.15 41.51
C TYR A 467 21.31 27.86 42.60
N PRO A 468 21.70 27.77 43.89
CA PRO A 468 20.93 28.34 45.01
C PRO A 468 20.62 29.83 44.85
N LYS A 469 21.59 30.62 44.35
CA LYS A 469 21.40 32.07 44.16
C LYS A 469 20.35 32.39 43.10
N TRP A 470 20.12 31.49 42.13
CA TRP A 470 19.08 31.65 41.14
C TRP A 470 17.70 31.33 41.71
N ILE A 471 17.61 30.26 42.51
CA ILE A 471 16.40 29.93 43.28
C ILE A 471 15.99 31.12 44.17
N GLU A 472 16.92 31.66 44.96
CA GLU A 472 16.66 32.85 45.80
C GLU A 472 16.16 34.05 44.98
N LYS A 473 16.69 34.25 43.77
CA LYS A 473 16.28 35.34 42.88
C LYS A 473 14.83 35.18 42.43
N ILE A 474 14.41 33.96 42.11
CA ILE A 474 13.05 33.68 41.62
C ILE A 474 12.04 33.65 42.78
N HIS A 475 12.43 33.13 43.96
CA HIS A 475 11.62 33.25 45.18
C HIS A 475 11.39 34.69 45.64
N LYS A 476 12.33 35.61 45.39
CA LYS A 476 12.10 37.05 45.61
C LYS A 476 11.02 37.64 44.71
N ILE A 477 10.77 37.03 43.54
CA ILE A 477 9.71 37.45 42.61
C ILE A 477 8.38 36.82 43.03
N ASN A 478 8.38 35.52 43.36
CA ASN A 478 7.21 34.82 43.88
C ASN A 478 7.63 33.79 44.94
N PRO A 479 7.36 34.04 46.24
CA PRO A 479 7.74 33.15 47.32
C PRO A 479 6.88 31.87 47.41
N ASP A 480 5.74 31.83 46.71
CA ASP A 480 4.79 30.70 46.75
C ASP A 480 5.18 29.55 45.79
N LEU A 481 6.27 29.68 45.05
CA LEU A 481 6.75 28.66 44.11
C LEU A 481 7.45 27.50 44.83
N ASP A 482 7.06 26.25 44.51
CA ASP A 482 7.79 25.06 44.96
C ASP A 482 9.05 24.89 44.11
N ILE A 483 10.15 25.46 44.60
CA ILE A 483 11.47 25.39 43.95
C ILE A 483 12.43 24.68 44.90
N ARG A 484 13.05 23.60 44.40
CA ARG A 484 13.91 22.73 45.19
C ARG A 484 15.33 22.74 44.64
N LEU A 485 16.30 22.76 45.55
CA LEU A 485 17.70 22.62 45.18
C LEU A 485 18.00 21.15 44.84
N TRP A 486 18.64 20.93 43.70
CA TRP A 486 19.10 19.63 43.23
C TRP A 486 20.61 19.68 42.96
N ASP A 487 21.29 18.53 43.04
CA ASP A 487 22.73 18.42 42.77
C ASP A 487 23.06 18.21 41.29
N GLY A 488 22.03 18.01 40.44
CA GLY A 488 22.20 17.82 39.01
C GLY A 488 22.49 16.38 38.58
N ILE A 489 22.55 15.44 39.52
CA ILE A 489 23.02 14.07 39.29
C ILE A 489 22.10 13.02 39.94
N ASP A 490 21.71 13.17 41.20
CA ASP A 490 20.96 12.16 41.96
C ASP A 490 19.46 12.21 41.62
N ILE A 491 19.04 11.32 40.71
CA ILE A 491 17.64 11.22 40.26
C ILE A 491 16.75 10.43 41.24
N ASP A 492 17.33 9.56 42.08
CA ASP A 492 16.56 8.74 43.01
C ASP A 492 16.01 9.60 44.14
N LYS A 493 16.82 10.53 44.65
CA LYS A 493 16.39 11.54 45.62
C LYS A 493 15.29 12.46 45.08
N ILE A 494 15.24 12.71 43.78
CA ILE A 494 14.13 13.45 43.15
C ILE A 494 12.88 12.58 43.11
N LYS A 495 13.00 11.32 42.68
CA LYS A 495 11.86 10.39 42.62
C LYS A 495 11.23 10.16 43.98
N GLU A 496 12.03 10.03 45.04
CA GLU A 496 11.52 9.94 46.43
C GLU A 496 10.71 11.18 46.82
N GLN A 497 11.20 12.37 46.48
CA GLN A 497 10.52 13.65 46.73
C GLN A 497 9.22 13.83 45.94
N LEU A 498 9.05 13.06 44.85
CA LEU A 498 7.90 13.12 43.96
C LEU A 498 6.97 11.89 44.09
N ALA A 499 7.33 10.90 44.91
CA ALA A 499 6.69 9.58 44.95
C ALA A 499 5.17 9.60 45.26
N THR A 500 4.69 10.67 45.88
CA THR A 500 3.28 10.84 46.27
C THR A 500 2.48 11.71 45.30
N LEU A 501 3.12 12.24 44.25
CA LEU A 501 2.53 13.18 43.31
C LEU A 501 2.18 12.50 41.99
N THR A 502 1.03 12.84 41.42
CA THR A 502 0.70 12.52 40.04
C THR A 502 1.28 13.59 39.13
N ILE A 503 2.21 13.19 38.25
CA ILE A 503 2.93 14.09 37.34
C ILE A 503 2.35 13.92 35.94
N ASP A 504 1.76 14.98 35.40
CA ASP A 504 1.13 14.93 34.07
C ASP A 504 2.16 15.19 32.97
N MET A 505 3.16 16.02 33.23
CA MET A 505 4.19 16.41 32.25
C MET A 505 5.51 16.77 32.93
N VAL A 506 6.63 16.46 32.28
CA VAL A 506 7.96 16.95 32.66
C VAL A 506 8.50 17.93 31.62
N PHE A 507 8.97 19.09 32.06
CA PHE A 507 9.61 20.11 31.22
C PHE A 507 11.10 20.24 31.57
N VAL A 508 11.98 20.02 30.60
CA VAL A 508 13.45 20.08 30.77
C VAL A 508 13.99 21.30 30.03
N ASP A 509 14.36 22.34 30.79
CA ASP A 509 14.92 23.60 30.29
C ASP A 509 16.35 23.86 30.82
N GLY A 510 16.66 23.36 32.01
CA GLY A 510 17.95 23.52 32.67
C GLY A 510 18.21 22.40 33.67
N PRO A 511 19.20 22.56 34.58
CA PRO A 511 19.98 23.77 34.85
C PRO A 511 21.13 24.01 33.85
N SER A 512 21.64 25.25 33.78
CA SER A 512 22.70 25.67 32.84
C SER A 512 24.01 24.91 33.07
N GLY A 513 24.58 24.30 32.03
CA GLY A 513 25.86 23.58 32.14
C GLY A 513 26.00 22.28 31.33
N GLY A 514 24.98 21.88 30.56
CA GLY A 514 25.00 20.76 29.61
C GLY A 514 25.05 19.36 30.25
N GLN A 515 25.94 19.14 31.23
CA GLN A 515 26.15 17.85 31.88
C GLN A 515 24.96 17.39 32.74
N THR A 516 24.19 18.32 33.29
CA THR A 516 23.01 18.02 34.14
C THR A 516 21.76 17.69 33.33
N ARG A 517 21.74 18.00 32.02
CA ARG A 517 20.58 17.71 31.15
C ARG A 517 20.40 16.23 30.85
N GLY A 518 21.46 15.42 30.90
CA GLY A 518 21.38 13.97 30.80
C GLY A 518 20.54 13.37 31.93
N PRO A 519 20.94 13.53 33.21
CA PRO A 519 20.17 13.08 34.36
C PRO A 519 18.73 13.62 34.41
N SER A 520 18.49 14.88 34.04
CA SER A 520 17.13 15.43 33.94
C SER A 520 16.29 14.73 32.88
N THR A 521 16.87 14.45 31.70
CA THR A 521 16.17 13.75 30.61
C THR A 521 15.88 12.29 30.99
N GLN A 522 16.82 11.63 31.69
CA GLN A 522 16.60 10.30 32.24
C GLN A 522 15.46 10.31 33.26
N CYS A 523 15.51 11.21 34.25
CA CYS A 523 14.47 11.32 35.26
C CYS A 523 13.09 11.58 34.62
N ALA A 524 13.04 12.49 33.64
CA ALA A 524 11.84 12.78 32.86
C ALA A 524 11.25 11.52 32.19
N SER A 525 12.11 10.69 31.58
CA SER A 525 11.70 9.44 30.94
C SER A 525 11.14 8.40 31.91
N GLU A 526 11.47 8.49 33.20
CA GLU A 526 11.04 7.53 34.23
C GLU A 526 9.73 7.96 34.92
N ILE A 527 9.46 9.26 35.02
CA ILE A 527 8.38 9.79 35.88
C ILE A 527 7.17 10.37 35.13
N SER A 528 7.23 10.54 33.81
CA SER A 528 6.10 11.07 33.04
C SER A 528 5.96 10.43 31.66
N ASP A 529 4.74 10.44 31.13
CA ASP A 529 4.41 10.00 29.78
C ASP A 529 4.51 11.13 28.75
N ILE A 530 4.60 12.38 29.21
CA ILE A 530 4.74 13.56 28.36
C ILE A 530 6.00 14.30 28.80
N VAL A 531 7.02 14.29 27.93
CA VAL A 531 8.30 14.94 28.19
C VAL A 531 8.52 16.03 27.15
N ILE A 532 8.84 17.24 27.62
CA ILE A 532 9.22 18.36 26.76
C ILE A 532 10.66 18.78 27.04
N ILE A 533 11.49 18.84 25.99
CA ILE A 533 12.88 19.29 26.06
C ILE A 533 13.02 20.64 25.36
N HIS A 534 13.40 21.69 26.10
CA HIS A 534 13.65 23.04 25.55
C HIS A 534 15.10 23.18 25.04
N ASN A 535 15.31 24.01 24.01
CA ASN A 535 16.60 24.15 23.30
C ASN A 535 17.21 22.81 22.83
N SER A 536 16.37 21.91 22.33
CA SER A 536 16.65 20.51 22.00
C SER A 536 17.55 20.24 20.77
N TYR A 537 18.29 21.25 20.27
CA TYR A 537 19.12 21.12 19.05
C TYR A 537 20.60 20.83 19.29
N GLY A 538 21.09 21.07 20.51
CA GLY A 538 22.49 20.81 20.81
C GLY A 538 22.83 19.33 20.59
N SER A 539 24.08 19.06 20.21
CA SER A 539 24.54 17.69 19.97
C SER A 539 24.32 16.80 21.18
N ASP A 540 24.53 17.35 22.38
CA ASP A 540 24.40 16.61 23.64
C ASP A 540 22.93 16.36 23.98
N GLU A 541 22.06 17.37 23.85
CA GLU A 541 20.61 17.21 23.99
C GLU A 541 20.03 16.17 23.06
N LYS A 542 20.53 16.12 21.82
CA LYS A 542 20.12 15.11 20.86
C LYS A 542 20.55 13.72 21.33
N ASN A 543 21.79 13.56 21.79
CA ASN A 543 22.29 12.29 22.33
C ASN A 543 21.48 11.83 23.54
N TRP A 544 21.10 12.73 24.46
CA TRP A 544 20.29 12.36 25.63
C TRP A 544 18.85 11.96 25.27
N GLN A 545 18.25 12.65 24.29
CA GLN A 545 16.95 12.26 23.75
C GLN A 545 17.01 10.88 23.07
N GLU A 546 18.03 10.61 22.25
CA GLU A 546 18.26 9.31 21.62
C GLU A 546 18.48 8.21 22.68
N MET A 547 19.24 8.52 23.74
CA MET A 547 19.56 7.56 24.81
C MET A 547 18.36 7.21 25.70
N HIS A 548 17.58 8.20 26.12
CA HIS A 548 16.57 8.02 27.17
C HIS A 548 15.12 8.06 26.67
N LEU A 549 14.84 8.69 25.52
CA LEU A 549 13.46 8.89 25.04
C LEU A 549 13.15 8.10 23.77
N GLU A 550 14.03 8.06 22.77
CA GLU A 550 13.74 7.51 21.43
C GLU A 550 13.22 6.06 21.44
N LYS A 551 13.70 5.26 22.40
CA LYS A 551 13.26 3.86 22.53
C LYS A 551 11.79 3.75 22.97
N GLU A 552 11.38 4.52 23.97
CA GLU A 552 10.10 4.36 24.66
C GLU A 552 9.07 5.45 24.35
N PHE A 553 9.45 6.52 23.67
CA PHE A 553 8.61 7.66 23.33
C PHE A 553 8.48 7.88 21.82
N ASP A 554 7.26 8.19 21.37
CA ASP A 554 6.97 8.73 20.05
C ASP A 554 7.32 10.23 20.06
N GLY A 555 8.21 10.63 19.15
CA GLY A 555 8.73 11.99 19.07
C GLY A 555 10.07 12.06 18.32
N PRO A 556 10.73 13.23 18.31
CA PRO A 556 10.22 14.49 18.85
C PRO A 556 9.25 15.15 17.87
N GLU A 557 8.05 15.52 18.33
CA GLU A 557 7.28 16.58 17.68
C GLU A 557 7.93 17.91 18.04
N LYS A 558 8.33 18.70 17.05
CA LYS A 558 9.07 19.94 17.31
C LYS A 558 8.12 21.14 17.28
N GLY A 559 8.33 22.06 18.21
CA GLY A 559 7.62 23.34 18.27
C GLY A 559 8.48 24.45 18.89
N GLY A 560 7.89 25.62 19.10
CA GLY A 560 8.57 26.76 19.71
C GLY A 560 9.44 27.58 18.74
N ARG A 561 10.29 28.46 19.29
CA ARG A 561 11.19 29.30 18.49
C ARG A 561 12.17 28.39 17.73
N TRP A 562 12.10 28.50 16.40
CA TRP A 562 12.96 27.80 15.44
C TRP A 562 12.75 26.27 15.40
N ASN A 563 11.71 25.72 16.05
CA ASN A 563 11.53 24.28 16.36
C ASN A 563 12.38 23.75 17.53
N GLY A 564 12.63 24.57 18.54
CA GLY A 564 13.63 24.31 19.58
C GLY A 564 13.14 23.55 20.78
N THR A 565 11.84 23.40 20.88
CA THR A 565 11.19 22.65 21.92
C THR A 565 10.73 21.32 21.33
N SER A 566 11.17 20.20 21.92
CA SER A 566 10.78 18.86 21.51
C SER A 566 9.74 18.29 22.45
N LEU A 567 8.60 17.90 21.93
CA LEU A 567 7.60 17.10 22.62
C LEU A 567 7.82 15.62 22.31
N TRP A 568 7.85 14.83 23.38
CA TRP A 568 7.91 13.37 23.35
C TRP A 568 6.71 12.84 24.13
N GLY A 569 5.87 12.03 23.47
CA GLY A 569 4.80 11.29 24.13
C GLY A 569 5.19 9.83 24.23
N ARG A 570 5.01 9.17 25.37
CA ARG A 570 5.37 7.75 25.51
C ARG A 570 4.65 6.93 24.43
N LYS A 571 5.37 6.05 23.73
CA LYS A 571 4.81 5.24 22.65
C LYS A 571 3.58 4.53 23.17
N LEU A 572 2.47 4.57 22.41
CA LEU A 572 1.23 3.88 22.78
C LEU A 572 1.39 2.34 22.86
N GLY A 573 2.55 1.79 22.49
CA GLY A 573 2.95 0.40 22.79
C GLY A 573 3.44 0.17 24.23
N ASN A 574 3.69 1.24 24.97
CA ASN A 574 4.04 1.30 26.39
C ASN A 574 2.98 2.11 27.18
N ILE A 575 1.70 2.02 26.81
CA ILE A 575 0.68 2.09 27.86
C ILE A 575 1.16 1.07 28.88
N LYS A 576 1.46 1.48 30.12
CA LYS A 576 1.44 0.56 31.25
C LYS A 576 0.00 0.05 31.33
N LEU A 577 -0.34 -0.91 30.47
CA LEU A 577 -1.31 -1.93 30.79
C LEU A 577 -0.84 -2.40 32.14
N ALA A 578 -1.68 -2.24 33.16
CA ALA A 578 -1.39 -2.74 34.49
C ALA A 578 -0.71 -4.10 34.30
N PRO A 579 0.49 -4.34 34.85
CA PRO A 579 1.12 -5.64 34.70
C PRO A 579 0.10 -6.65 35.21
N LEU A 580 -0.52 -7.38 34.29
CA LEU A 580 -1.26 -8.57 34.63
C LEU A 580 -0.17 -9.50 35.14
N GLU A 581 -0.23 -9.79 36.43
CA GLU A 581 0.73 -10.66 37.09
C GLU A 581 0.94 -11.91 36.22
N PRO A 582 2.21 -12.34 36.02
CA PRO A 582 2.47 -13.59 35.33
C PRO A 582 1.62 -14.70 35.95
N LYS A 583 0.87 -15.39 35.08
CA LYS A 583 -0.07 -16.44 35.46
C LYS A 583 0.60 -17.49 36.36
N THR A 584 -0.20 -18.01 37.30
CA THR A 584 0.18 -19.04 38.27
C THR A 584 0.90 -20.22 37.61
N GLU A 585 1.91 -20.77 38.29
CA GLU A 585 2.75 -21.90 37.90
C GLU A 585 1.98 -23.09 37.29
N LYS A 586 0.71 -23.26 37.70
CA LYS A 586 -0.22 -24.31 37.26
C LYS A 586 -0.64 -24.23 35.78
N GLU A 587 -0.82 -23.03 35.22
CA GLU A 587 -1.19 -22.85 33.80
C GLU A 587 0.03 -23.00 32.87
N SER A 588 1.21 -22.59 33.34
CA SER A 588 2.49 -22.82 32.65
C SER A 588 2.85 -24.31 32.61
N ASP A 589 2.50 -25.06 33.65
CA ASP A 589 2.71 -26.52 33.71
C ASP A 589 1.79 -27.32 32.78
N GLU A 590 0.58 -26.84 32.47
CA GLU A 590 -0.30 -27.50 31.48
C GLU A 590 0.21 -27.32 30.04
N LEU A 591 0.68 -26.12 29.69
CA LEU A 591 1.36 -25.85 28.42
C LEU A 591 2.62 -26.73 28.25
N ARG A 592 3.45 -26.83 29.30
CA ARG A 592 4.64 -27.71 29.31
C ARG A 592 4.31 -29.20 29.29
N LYS A 593 3.17 -29.63 29.86
CA LYS A 593 2.70 -31.02 29.77
C LYS A 593 2.25 -31.35 28.35
N LEU A 594 1.60 -30.42 27.65
CA LEU A 594 1.18 -30.58 26.26
C LEU A 594 2.38 -30.71 25.29
N GLU A 595 3.44 -29.90 25.49
CA GLU A 595 4.72 -30.05 24.77
C GLU A 595 5.34 -31.44 24.95
N ARG A 596 5.13 -32.10 26.10
CA ARG A 596 5.69 -33.43 26.40
C ARG A 596 4.86 -34.60 25.84
N VAL A 597 3.58 -34.41 25.51
CA VAL A 597 2.72 -35.50 25.00
C VAL A 597 3.10 -35.92 23.57
N VAL A 598 3.72 -35.04 22.79
CA VAL A 598 4.09 -35.34 21.39
C VAL A 598 5.40 -36.17 21.28
N ILE A 599 6.22 -36.21 22.32
CA ILE A 599 7.53 -36.90 22.32
C ILE A 599 7.41 -38.42 22.57
N ALA A 600 6.22 -38.95 22.88
CA ALA A 600 6.06 -40.30 23.43
C ALA A 600 5.91 -41.45 22.40
N ALA A 601 6.01 -41.22 21.08
CA ALA A 601 6.01 -42.29 20.08
C ALA A 601 7.43 -42.46 19.53
N GLY A 602 8.19 -43.43 20.06
CA GLY A 602 9.62 -43.65 19.78
C GLY A 602 9.98 -44.09 18.35
N PHE A 603 9.29 -43.60 17.31
CA PHE A 603 9.56 -43.88 15.91
C PHE A 603 9.69 -42.58 15.10
N GLN A 604 10.87 -42.35 14.55
CA GLN A 604 11.13 -41.26 13.61
C GLN A 604 10.56 -41.61 12.23
N GLN A 605 9.52 -40.89 11.82
CA GLN A 605 8.91 -40.99 10.48
C GLN A 605 9.53 -39.99 9.49
N THR A 606 9.49 -40.33 8.21
CA THR A 606 9.82 -39.48 7.06
C THR A 606 8.54 -38.91 6.46
N ILE A 607 8.40 -37.59 6.52
CA ILE A 607 7.17 -36.87 6.17
C ILE A 607 7.46 -35.92 5.02
N LYS A 608 6.75 -36.09 3.91
CA LYS A 608 6.80 -35.18 2.76
C LYS A 608 5.62 -34.23 2.80
N ILE A 609 5.88 -32.94 2.66
CA ILE A 609 4.87 -31.89 2.68
C ILE A 609 4.87 -31.16 1.34
N VAL A 610 3.72 -31.16 0.67
CA VAL A 610 3.51 -30.40 -0.57
C VAL A 610 2.61 -29.21 -0.27
N SER A 611 3.07 -28.00 -0.57
CA SER A 611 2.23 -26.79 -0.51
C SER A 611 2.80 -25.67 -1.37
N THR A 612 2.04 -24.58 -1.55
CA THR A 612 2.60 -23.39 -2.20
C THR A 612 3.50 -22.63 -1.24
N ALA A 613 4.60 -22.11 -1.79
CA ALA A 613 5.44 -21.14 -1.11
C ALA A 613 5.51 -19.82 -1.91
N ARG A 614 4.36 -19.44 -2.51
CA ARG A 614 4.26 -18.25 -3.38
C ARG A 614 4.16 -16.94 -2.61
N GLY A 615 3.50 -16.93 -1.44
CA GLY A 615 3.28 -15.73 -0.63
C GLY A 615 3.44 -15.97 0.87
N TRP A 616 3.33 -14.91 1.66
CA TRP A 616 3.42 -14.96 3.13
C TRP A 616 2.05 -14.75 3.80
N GLY A 617 1.16 -15.73 3.60
CA GLY A 617 -0.22 -15.72 4.08
C GLY A 617 -0.52 -16.76 5.18
N GLY A 618 -1.80 -16.98 5.48
CA GLY A 618 -2.24 -17.94 6.49
C GLY A 618 -1.83 -19.39 6.20
N CYS A 619 -1.88 -19.80 4.92
CA CYS A 619 -1.40 -21.11 4.46
C CYS A 619 0.10 -21.31 4.78
N ALA A 620 0.94 -20.40 4.28
CA ALA A 620 2.37 -20.41 4.52
C ALA A 620 2.72 -20.50 6.01
N ARG A 621 2.06 -19.69 6.85
CA ARG A 621 2.26 -19.71 8.30
C ARG A 621 1.84 -21.04 8.93
N SER A 622 0.72 -21.62 8.48
CA SER A 622 0.26 -22.93 8.98
C SER A 622 1.27 -24.02 8.64
N ILE A 623 1.77 -24.05 7.40
CA ILE A 623 2.76 -25.02 6.96
C ILE A 623 4.08 -24.88 7.72
N THR A 624 4.58 -23.67 7.91
CA THR A 624 5.80 -23.47 8.71
C THR A 624 5.63 -23.89 10.17
N THR A 625 4.45 -23.66 10.76
CA THR A 625 4.15 -24.14 12.12
C THR A 625 4.08 -25.66 12.17
N ILE A 626 3.42 -26.31 11.21
CA ILE A 626 3.36 -27.78 11.11
C ILE A 626 4.78 -28.36 11.01
N MET A 627 5.60 -27.85 10.10
CA MET A 627 7.00 -28.30 9.94
C MET A 627 7.81 -28.16 11.22
N LYS A 628 7.68 -27.01 11.91
CA LYS A 628 8.36 -26.74 13.17
C LYS A 628 8.01 -27.79 14.24
N TYR A 629 6.73 -28.11 14.39
CA TYR A 629 6.28 -29.06 15.39
C TYR A 629 6.60 -30.52 15.03
N LEU A 630 6.60 -30.88 13.74
CA LEU A 630 7.04 -32.20 13.29
C LEU A 630 8.55 -32.41 13.55
N LEU A 631 9.37 -31.41 13.27
CA LEU A 631 10.80 -31.45 13.60
C LEU A 631 11.02 -31.54 15.12
N ALA A 632 10.29 -30.75 15.91
CA ALA A 632 10.38 -30.79 17.37
C ALA A 632 9.96 -32.15 17.95
N ALA A 633 9.06 -32.86 17.28
CA ALA A 633 8.66 -34.23 17.60
C ALA A 633 9.66 -35.30 17.11
N GLY A 634 10.75 -34.91 16.45
CA GLY A 634 11.84 -35.80 16.04
C GLY A 634 11.67 -36.44 14.65
N HIS A 635 10.70 -36.01 13.85
CA HIS A 635 10.47 -36.54 12.49
C HIS A 635 11.41 -35.91 11.46
N LYS A 636 11.66 -36.64 10.36
CA LYS A 636 12.35 -36.10 9.18
C LYS A 636 11.32 -35.44 8.28
N VAL A 637 11.52 -34.17 7.94
CA VAL A 637 10.58 -33.38 7.15
C VAL A 637 11.22 -32.97 5.84
N GLU A 638 10.55 -33.29 4.73
CA GLU A 638 10.88 -32.82 3.39
C GLU A 638 9.75 -31.93 2.87
N PHE A 639 10.09 -30.72 2.43
CA PHE A 639 9.17 -29.75 1.86
C PHE A 639 9.37 -29.65 0.35
N ILE A 640 8.29 -29.89 -0.39
CA ILE A 640 8.25 -29.89 -1.86
C ILE A 640 7.34 -28.72 -2.28
N PRO A 641 7.91 -27.56 -2.67
CA PRO A 641 7.10 -26.42 -3.05
C PRO A 641 6.38 -26.69 -4.37
N PHE A 642 5.09 -26.37 -4.43
CA PHE A 642 4.31 -26.51 -5.65
C PHE A 642 4.89 -25.64 -6.80
N ARG A 643 5.08 -26.25 -7.97
CA ARG A 643 5.86 -25.80 -9.14
C ARG A 643 7.36 -25.67 -8.90
N ASN A 644 7.92 -26.50 -8.03
CA ASN A 644 9.37 -26.60 -7.81
C ASN A 644 10.03 -25.25 -7.52
N LYS A 645 9.35 -24.38 -6.76
CA LYS A 645 9.89 -23.06 -6.44
C LYS A 645 9.34 -22.45 -5.17
N VAL A 646 10.24 -22.06 -4.27
CA VAL A 646 9.93 -21.11 -3.20
C VAL A 646 10.02 -19.68 -3.74
N SER A 647 8.93 -18.92 -3.74
CA SER A 647 8.91 -17.54 -4.28
C SER A 647 8.80 -16.46 -3.20
N SER A 648 8.20 -16.76 -2.06
CA SER A 648 8.08 -15.84 -0.92
C SER A 648 9.42 -15.60 -0.23
N ARG A 649 9.77 -14.34 0.03
CA ARG A 649 11.03 -13.98 0.71
C ARG A 649 10.99 -14.44 2.17
N GLU A 650 9.91 -14.14 2.87
CA GLU A 650 9.70 -14.48 4.27
C GLU A 650 9.72 -15.99 4.50
N PHE A 651 9.12 -16.75 3.58
CA PHE A 651 9.16 -18.21 3.63
C PHE A 651 10.60 -18.73 3.49
N LYS A 652 11.39 -18.17 2.55
CA LYS A 652 12.82 -18.52 2.39
C LYS A 652 13.63 -18.21 3.63
N GLU A 653 13.39 -17.07 4.28
CA GLU A 653 14.11 -16.73 5.50
C GLU A 653 13.80 -17.73 6.63
N ILE A 654 12.54 -18.10 6.82
CA ILE A 654 12.16 -19.10 7.84
C ILE A 654 12.74 -20.48 7.55
N LEU A 655 12.78 -20.90 6.28
CA LEU A 655 13.48 -22.14 5.88
C LEU A 655 14.98 -22.11 6.21
N LYS A 656 15.62 -20.92 6.21
CA LYS A 656 17.04 -20.78 6.56
C LYS A 656 17.28 -20.65 8.06
N THR A 657 16.34 -20.06 8.81
CA THR A 657 16.50 -19.77 10.24
C THR A 657 15.85 -20.85 11.09
N ASP A 658 14.52 -20.85 11.14
CA ASP A 658 13.74 -21.61 12.12
C ASP A 658 13.50 -23.06 11.67
N LEU A 659 13.63 -23.32 10.37
CA LEU A 659 13.36 -24.60 9.72
C LEU A 659 14.56 -25.11 8.91
N LYS A 660 15.78 -24.78 9.34
CA LYS A 660 17.04 -25.19 8.68
C LYS A 660 17.20 -26.71 8.47
N ASP A 661 16.53 -27.50 9.29
CA ASP A 661 16.57 -28.97 9.26
C ASP A 661 15.49 -29.58 8.35
N VAL A 662 14.65 -28.75 7.71
CA VAL A 662 13.74 -29.19 6.65
C VAL A 662 14.52 -29.38 5.34
N LYS A 663 14.45 -30.57 4.74
CA LYS A 663 14.94 -30.81 3.38
C LYS A 663 14.01 -30.12 2.39
N VAL A 664 14.50 -29.17 1.60
CA VAL A 664 13.68 -28.49 0.57
C VAL A 664 14.05 -29.04 -0.79
N THR A 665 13.06 -29.57 -1.52
CA THR A 665 13.30 -30.26 -2.80
C THR A 665 12.43 -29.65 -3.89
N GLU A 666 13.09 -29.00 -4.85
CA GLU A 666 12.45 -28.41 -6.04
C GLU A 666 12.40 -29.41 -7.21
N ASP A 667 12.07 -30.66 -6.91
CA ASP A 667 11.96 -31.75 -7.88
C ASP A 667 10.80 -32.69 -7.50
N TYR A 668 9.85 -32.85 -8.43
CA TYR A 668 8.66 -33.67 -8.22
C TYR A 668 8.93 -35.16 -8.31
N GLU A 669 10.03 -35.58 -8.93
CA GLU A 669 10.41 -37.00 -8.97
C GLU A 669 10.56 -37.58 -7.56
N THR A 670 10.91 -36.74 -6.59
CA THR A 670 11.01 -37.14 -5.19
C THR A 670 9.67 -37.52 -4.56
N LEU A 671 8.51 -37.20 -5.17
CA LEU A 671 7.21 -37.69 -4.70
C LEU A 671 7.03 -39.22 -4.92
N HIS A 672 7.84 -39.82 -5.80
CA HIS A 672 7.82 -41.27 -6.08
C HIS A 672 8.76 -42.06 -5.15
N GLU A 673 9.66 -41.39 -4.43
CA GLU A 673 10.48 -42.00 -3.39
C GLU A 673 9.62 -42.32 -2.15
N SER A 674 9.88 -43.44 -1.48
CA SER A 674 9.10 -43.89 -0.32
C SER A 674 9.12 -42.91 0.84
N CYS A 675 7.97 -42.67 1.48
CA CYS A 675 7.86 -41.95 2.75
C CYS A 675 6.75 -42.54 3.63
N ASP A 676 6.84 -42.33 4.95
CA ASP A 676 5.81 -42.81 5.88
C ASP A 676 4.51 -41.99 5.72
N VAL A 677 4.64 -40.67 5.53
CA VAL A 677 3.48 -39.77 5.38
C VAL A 677 3.71 -38.78 4.25
N LEU A 678 2.78 -38.74 3.30
CA LEU A 678 2.66 -37.65 2.32
C LEU A 678 1.49 -36.74 2.72
N PHE A 679 1.81 -35.49 3.01
CA PHE A 679 0.85 -34.46 3.40
C PHE A 679 0.77 -33.36 2.33
N VAL A 680 -0.37 -33.29 1.63
CA VAL A 680 -0.62 -32.25 0.63
C VAL A 680 -1.53 -31.18 1.21
N TYR A 681 -1.00 -29.98 1.39
CA TYR A 681 -1.77 -28.80 1.79
C TYR A 681 -2.17 -27.99 0.57
N ALA A 682 -3.36 -28.27 0.07
CA ALA A 682 -3.95 -27.68 -1.12
C ALA A 682 -4.64 -26.35 -0.80
N ASP A 683 -4.05 -25.25 -1.24
CA ASP A 683 -4.64 -23.91 -1.21
C ASP A 683 -5.15 -23.50 -2.61
N ASP A 684 -4.63 -22.45 -3.23
CA ASP A 684 -5.12 -21.92 -4.49
C ASP A 684 -4.70 -22.78 -5.71
N PHE A 685 -3.72 -23.67 -5.59
CA PHE A 685 -3.32 -24.57 -6.69
C PHE A 685 -4.24 -25.78 -6.89
N VAL A 686 -5.28 -25.96 -6.07
CA VAL A 686 -6.28 -27.02 -6.27
C VAL A 686 -6.94 -26.95 -7.65
N TRP A 687 -6.95 -25.77 -8.28
CA TRP A 687 -7.45 -25.58 -9.65
C TRP A 687 -6.54 -26.18 -10.73
N GLU A 688 -5.27 -26.43 -10.40
CA GLU A 688 -4.28 -27.02 -11.32
C GLU A 688 -4.31 -28.56 -11.28
N PHE A 689 -5.06 -29.17 -10.35
CA PHE A 689 -5.15 -30.63 -10.17
C PHE A 689 -5.72 -31.38 -11.38
N THR A 690 -6.43 -30.69 -12.26
CA THR A 690 -6.98 -31.27 -13.50
C THR A 690 -5.99 -31.28 -14.67
N THR A 691 -4.83 -30.65 -14.52
CA THR A 691 -3.84 -30.62 -15.60
C THR A 691 -3.22 -32.00 -15.80
N PRO A 692 -2.92 -32.42 -17.05
CA PRO A 692 -2.28 -33.71 -17.31
C PRO A 692 -0.96 -33.89 -16.55
N GLU A 693 -0.15 -32.83 -16.48
CA GLU A 693 1.12 -32.79 -15.75
C GLU A 693 0.95 -33.14 -14.26
N MET A 694 -0.03 -32.52 -13.58
CA MET A 694 -0.28 -32.83 -12.16
C MET A 694 -0.89 -34.21 -11.98
N ALA A 695 -1.73 -34.66 -12.93
CA ALA A 695 -2.24 -36.02 -12.88
C ALA A 695 -1.12 -37.06 -13.00
N GLU A 696 -0.11 -36.81 -13.84
CA GLU A 696 1.07 -37.65 -14.00
C GLU A 696 1.93 -37.68 -12.73
N VAL A 697 2.30 -36.50 -12.20
CA VAL A 697 3.11 -36.37 -10.97
C VAL A 697 2.48 -37.10 -9.78
N PHE A 698 1.15 -37.04 -9.63
CA PHE A 698 0.44 -37.66 -8.50
C PHE A 698 -0.11 -39.06 -8.81
N SER A 699 0.17 -39.64 -9.98
CA SER A 699 -0.38 -40.95 -10.38
C SER A 699 0.26 -42.14 -9.66
N SER A 700 1.51 -42.00 -9.20
CA SER A 700 2.35 -43.07 -8.67
C SER A 700 3.03 -42.68 -7.36
N LEU A 701 2.24 -42.26 -6.37
CA LEU A 701 2.73 -41.86 -5.05
C LEU A 701 3.16 -43.08 -4.21
N ASN A 702 4.37 -43.03 -3.66
CA ASN A 702 4.91 -44.07 -2.79
C ASN A 702 4.92 -43.60 -1.34
N ALA A 703 3.74 -43.61 -0.71
CA ALA A 703 3.57 -43.21 0.68
C ALA A 703 2.69 -44.21 1.43
N ASP A 704 3.11 -44.63 2.62
CA ASP A 704 2.34 -45.54 3.47
C ASP A 704 1.01 -44.92 3.89
N ARG A 705 1.00 -43.59 4.05
CA ARG A 705 -0.17 -42.81 4.37
C ARG A 705 -0.22 -41.50 3.59
N LYS A 706 -1.40 -41.17 3.06
CA LYS A 706 -1.67 -39.98 2.25
C LYS A 706 -2.74 -39.12 2.92
N ILE A 707 -2.39 -37.86 3.19
CA ILE A 707 -3.30 -36.89 3.84
C ILE A 707 -3.41 -35.64 2.97
N MET A 708 -4.64 -35.24 2.66
CA MET A 708 -4.90 -34.02 1.87
C MET A 708 -5.65 -32.99 2.70
N MET A 709 -5.05 -31.83 2.91
CA MET A 709 -5.67 -30.68 3.53
C MET A 709 -6.21 -29.72 2.47
N LEU A 710 -7.52 -29.45 2.51
CA LEU A 710 -8.21 -28.55 1.59
C LEU A 710 -8.51 -27.22 2.27
N ASN A 711 -7.70 -26.21 1.95
CA ASN A 711 -7.83 -24.86 2.52
C ASN A 711 -8.75 -23.96 1.68
N TYR A 712 -8.69 -24.06 0.35
CA TYR A 712 -9.53 -23.26 -0.56
C TYR A 712 -10.76 -24.06 -1.05
N ARG A 713 -11.61 -23.46 -1.89
CA ARG A 713 -12.76 -24.17 -2.49
C ARG A 713 -12.28 -25.51 -3.06
N ARG A 714 -12.96 -26.62 -2.75
CA ARG A 714 -12.62 -28.02 -3.12
C ARG A 714 -12.15 -28.23 -4.58
N GLY A 715 -12.49 -27.32 -5.50
CA GLY A 715 -12.23 -27.51 -6.92
C GLY A 715 -12.92 -28.78 -7.41
N LYS A 716 -12.16 -29.69 -8.02
CA LYS A 716 -12.62 -31.02 -8.45
C LYS A 716 -12.07 -32.17 -7.59
N VAL A 717 -11.59 -31.90 -6.38
CA VAL A 717 -11.07 -32.94 -5.48
C VAL A 717 -12.17 -33.94 -5.11
N GLY A 718 -11.93 -35.22 -5.35
CA GLY A 718 -12.92 -36.31 -5.26
C GLY A 718 -13.65 -36.62 -6.57
N GLU A 719 -13.49 -35.78 -7.60
CA GLU A 719 -13.92 -36.08 -8.98
C GLU A 719 -12.74 -36.58 -9.83
N ILE A 720 -11.53 -36.08 -9.56
CA ILE A 720 -10.28 -36.48 -10.24
C ILE A 720 -9.73 -37.75 -9.60
N GLU A 721 -9.25 -38.70 -10.40
CA GLU A 721 -8.88 -40.04 -9.92
C GLU A 721 -7.78 -40.03 -8.85
N TRP A 722 -6.66 -39.34 -9.08
CA TRP A 722 -5.55 -39.31 -8.11
C TRP A 722 -5.93 -38.62 -6.78
N THR A 723 -7.00 -37.84 -6.77
CA THR A 723 -7.50 -37.15 -5.56
C THR A 723 -8.48 -38.01 -4.74
N LYS A 724 -8.73 -39.26 -5.14
CA LYS A 724 -9.57 -40.24 -4.42
C LYS A 724 -8.69 -41.20 -3.61
N GLY A 725 -9.30 -41.91 -2.66
CA GLY A 725 -8.62 -42.97 -1.91
C GLY A 725 -7.47 -42.50 -1.02
N TRP A 726 -7.45 -41.22 -0.62
CA TRP A 726 -6.55 -40.74 0.42
C TRP A 726 -7.02 -41.20 1.80
N ASP A 727 -6.09 -41.47 2.70
CA ASP A 727 -6.38 -42.02 4.04
C ASP A 727 -7.13 -41.03 4.92
N LYS A 728 -6.95 -39.73 4.69
CA LYS A 728 -7.65 -38.66 5.41
C LYS A 728 -7.72 -37.38 4.59
N TYR A 729 -8.88 -36.74 4.62
CA TYR A 729 -9.06 -35.38 4.10
C TYR A 729 -9.31 -34.40 5.26
N MET A 730 -8.60 -33.29 5.26
CA MET A 730 -8.69 -32.28 6.31
C MET A 730 -9.25 -30.98 5.74
N PHE A 731 -9.95 -30.21 6.58
CA PHE A 731 -10.62 -28.98 6.18
C PHE A 731 -10.48 -27.89 7.24
N LEU A 732 -10.48 -26.62 6.81
CA LEU A 732 -10.57 -25.49 7.74
C LEU A 732 -12.00 -25.20 8.19
N ASN A 733 -13.02 -25.74 7.52
CA ASN A 733 -14.41 -25.57 7.89
C ASN A 733 -15.27 -26.78 7.51
N SER A 734 -16.36 -26.97 8.26
CA SER A 734 -17.30 -28.07 8.05
C SER A 734 -18.11 -27.95 6.75
N SER A 735 -18.20 -26.76 6.15
CA SER A 735 -18.93 -26.59 4.90
C SER A 735 -18.20 -27.29 3.73
N GLN A 736 -16.87 -27.17 3.63
CA GLN A 736 -16.10 -27.89 2.62
C GLN A 736 -16.07 -29.40 2.86
N GLU A 737 -16.02 -29.83 4.11
CA GLU A 737 -16.12 -31.25 4.48
C GLU A 737 -17.43 -31.87 3.97
N LYS A 738 -18.57 -31.23 4.26
CA LYS A 738 -19.88 -31.67 3.78
C LYS A 738 -19.94 -31.77 2.25
N GLU A 739 -19.32 -30.86 1.52
CA GLU A 739 -19.27 -30.91 0.06
C GLU A 739 -18.42 -32.08 -0.47
N LEU A 740 -17.32 -32.44 0.20
CA LEU A 740 -16.56 -33.64 -0.16
C LEU A 740 -17.35 -34.92 0.15
N LEU A 741 -17.96 -35.02 1.34
CA LEU A 741 -18.71 -36.21 1.76
C LEU A 741 -19.93 -36.50 0.87
N LYS A 742 -20.51 -35.49 0.21
CA LYS A 742 -21.53 -35.70 -0.85
C LYS A 742 -21.00 -36.49 -2.04
N LYS A 743 -19.69 -36.43 -2.32
CA LYS A 743 -19.03 -37.09 -3.44
C LYS A 743 -18.29 -38.36 -3.03
N LEU A 744 -17.69 -38.36 -1.85
CA LEU A 744 -16.96 -39.49 -1.27
C LEU A 744 -17.48 -39.77 0.16
N PRO A 745 -18.66 -40.39 0.33
CA PRO A 745 -19.31 -40.56 1.64
C PRO A 745 -18.50 -41.37 2.66
N GLU A 746 -17.65 -42.27 2.19
CA GLU A 746 -16.84 -43.17 3.03
C GLU A 746 -15.47 -42.59 3.40
N SER A 747 -15.17 -41.36 2.97
CA SER A 747 -13.88 -40.73 3.26
C SER A 747 -13.73 -40.39 4.73
N LYS A 748 -12.57 -40.72 5.30
CA LYS A 748 -12.19 -40.24 6.64
C LYS A 748 -11.87 -38.75 6.56
N THR A 749 -12.55 -37.95 7.37
CA THR A 749 -12.48 -36.49 7.32
C THR A 749 -12.20 -35.88 8.69
N LYS A 750 -11.64 -34.66 8.68
CA LYS A 750 -11.44 -33.87 9.90
C LYS A 750 -11.51 -32.37 9.61
N VAL A 751 -12.30 -31.64 10.40
CA VAL A 751 -12.28 -30.18 10.45
C VAL A 751 -11.36 -29.71 11.57
N LEU A 752 -10.43 -28.80 11.25
CA LEU A 752 -9.53 -28.16 12.22
C LEU A 752 -9.44 -26.65 11.98
N ALA A 753 -9.10 -25.90 13.04
CA ALA A 753 -8.68 -24.51 12.88
C ALA A 753 -7.33 -24.42 12.12
N PRO A 754 -6.95 -23.28 11.51
CA PRO A 754 -5.65 -23.17 10.84
C PRO A 754 -4.53 -23.38 11.87
N CYS A 755 -3.53 -24.21 11.55
CA CYS A 755 -2.43 -24.49 12.46
C CYS A 755 -1.70 -23.18 12.82
N THR A 756 -1.81 -22.76 14.06
CA THR A 756 -1.34 -21.45 14.52
C THR A 756 -0.65 -21.60 15.87
N ASP A 757 0.57 -21.08 15.98
CA ASP A 757 1.24 -20.92 17.26
C ASP A 757 0.52 -19.81 18.05
N LEU A 758 -0.15 -20.20 19.13
CA LEU A 758 -0.94 -19.31 19.98
C LEU A 758 -0.17 -18.82 21.22
N SER A 759 1.11 -19.17 21.37
CA SER A 759 1.88 -18.93 22.60
C SER A 759 1.89 -17.46 23.03
N GLU A 760 2.18 -16.53 22.10
CA GLU A 760 2.17 -15.09 22.37
C GLU A 760 0.79 -14.57 22.80
N PHE A 761 -0.28 -15.16 22.28
CA PHE A 761 -1.66 -14.77 22.59
C PHE A 761 -2.10 -15.33 23.95
N LEU A 762 -1.63 -16.53 24.29
CA LEU A 762 -1.84 -17.15 25.60
C LEU A 762 -0.97 -16.54 26.70
N ASN A 763 -0.04 -15.63 26.37
CA ASN A 763 0.78 -14.92 27.35
C ASN A 763 0.16 -13.59 27.82
N VAL A 764 -0.90 -13.12 27.16
CA VAL A 764 -1.60 -11.88 27.52
C VAL A 764 -3.00 -12.16 28.06
N GLY A 765 -3.59 -11.18 28.74
CA GLY A 765 -4.96 -11.25 29.26
C GLY A 765 -5.76 -9.99 28.94
N ILE A 766 -7.07 -10.09 29.06
CA ILE A 766 -8.01 -8.99 28.78
C ILE A 766 -8.43 -8.32 30.09
N ASP A 767 -8.35 -6.99 30.10
CA ASP A 767 -9.06 -6.19 31.09
C ASP A 767 -10.51 -5.98 30.64
N PHE A 768 -11.46 -6.53 31.40
CA PHE A 768 -12.88 -6.39 31.14
C PHE A 768 -13.47 -5.11 31.77
N ALA A 769 -12.75 -4.43 32.65
CA ALA A 769 -13.25 -3.26 33.36
C ALA A 769 -13.54 -2.06 32.42
N GLY A 770 -14.42 -1.18 32.89
CA GLY A 770 -14.78 0.05 32.19
C GLY A 770 -15.77 -0.16 31.04
N SER A 771 -15.63 0.66 30.00
CA SER A 771 -16.56 0.65 28.87
C SER A 771 -16.27 -0.46 27.85
N ILE A 772 -17.22 -0.69 26.94
CA ILE A 772 -17.06 -1.67 25.86
C ILE A 772 -16.04 -1.15 24.84
N ARG A 773 -15.08 -2.02 24.50
CA ARG A 773 -13.98 -1.73 23.58
C ARG A 773 -13.95 -2.81 22.50
N LEU A 774 -14.35 -2.44 21.29
CA LEU A 774 -14.34 -3.35 20.15
C LEU A 774 -12.95 -3.38 19.52
N VAL A 775 -12.41 -4.57 19.32
CA VAL A 775 -11.19 -4.78 18.53
C VAL A 775 -11.50 -5.56 17.28
N ARG A 776 -10.85 -5.19 16.18
CA ARG A 776 -10.93 -5.91 14.91
C ARG A 776 -9.58 -5.91 14.20
N HIS A 777 -9.09 -7.10 13.88
CA HIS A 777 -7.88 -7.28 13.08
C HIS A 777 -8.21 -7.90 11.72
N SER A 778 -7.56 -7.44 10.64
CA SER A 778 -7.61 -8.06 9.31
C SER A 778 -6.26 -8.06 8.58
N SER A 779 -5.69 -9.24 8.34
CA SER A 779 -4.45 -9.36 7.57
C SER A 779 -4.56 -8.90 6.12
N GLN A 780 -5.78 -8.82 5.54
CA GLN A 780 -6.01 -8.46 4.13
C GLN A 780 -6.48 -7.01 3.91
N GLY A 781 -6.54 -6.19 4.97
CA GLY A 781 -6.89 -4.77 4.87
C GLY A 781 -8.30 -4.56 4.28
N ASP A 782 -8.45 -3.52 3.45
CA ASP A 782 -9.72 -3.05 2.86
C ASP A 782 -10.60 -4.15 2.24
N THR A 783 -10.00 -5.21 1.69
CA THR A 783 -10.73 -6.31 1.04
C THR A 783 -11.70 -7.05 1.98
N LYS A 784 -11.44 -7.07 3.29
CA LYS A 784 -12.32 -7.71 4.29
C LYS A 784 -13.33 -6.75 4.92
N PHE A 785 -13.45 -5.53 4.43
CA PHE A 785 -14.45 -4.58 4.91
C PHE A 785 -15.55 -4.43 3.85
N ALA A 786 -16.80 -4.42 4.28
CA ALA A 786 -17.92 -4.21 3.38
C ALA A 786 -17.87 -2.79 2.78
N LYS A 787 -18.51 -2.58 1.63
CA LYS A 787 -18.54 -1.26 0.98
C LYS A 787 -19.23 -0.21 1.86
N ASP A 788 -20.25 -0.65 2.58
CA ASP A 788 -21.07 0.09 3.54
C ASP A 788 -20.53 0.00 4.98
N PHE A 789 -19.29 -0.45 5.18
CA PHE A 789 -18.72 -0.66 6.52
C PHE A 789 -18.68 0.61 7.37
N GLY A 790 -18.60 1.80 6.77
CA GLY A 790 -18.72 3.07 7.48
C GLY A 790 -20.09 3.23 8.17
N ILE A 791 -21.18 2.82 7.50
CA ILE A 791 -22.53 2.84 8.06
C ILE A 791 -22.65 1.83 9.21
N GLU A 792 -22.04 0.64 9.05
CA GLU A 792 -21.99 -0.37 10.12
C GLU A 792 -21.29 0.17 11.38
N VAL A 793 -20.14 0.85 11.20
CA VAL A 793 -19.41 1.51 12.28
C VAL A 793 -20.23 2.62 12.95
N GLU A 794 -20.88 3.49 12.16
CA GLU A 794 -21.73 4.56 12.70
C GLU A 794 -22.92 4.00 13.49
N ASN A 795 -23.59 2.97 12.98
CA ASN A 795 -24.70 2.33 13.68
C ASN A 795 -24.27 1.73 15.03
N ILE A 796 -23.09 1.12 15.09
CA ILE A 796 -22.52 0.59 16.33
C ILE A 796 -22.20 1.74 17.30
N LEU A 797 -21.51 2.78 16.84
CA LEU A 797 -21.14 3.94 17.67
C LEU A 797 -22.34 4.72 18.19
N ASN A 798 -23.44 4.78 17.43
CA ASN A 798 -24.70 5.40 17.81
C ASN A 798 -25.54 4.52 18.75
N SER A 799 -25.29 3.20 18.77
CA SER A 799 -25.99 2.30 19.69
C SER A 799 -25.50 2.41 21.13
N ARG A 800 -24.26 2.91 21.33
CA ARG A 800 -23.61 2.99 22.64
C ARG A 800 -22.61 4.15 22.70
N ASN A 801 -22.79 5.11 23.60
CA ASN A 801 -21.95 6.32 23.65
C ASN A 801 -20.59 6.13 24.33
N ASP A 802 -20.44 5.12 25.17
CA ASP A 802 -19.21 4.79 25.91
C ASP A 802 -18.23 3.90 25.12
N LEU A 803 -18.61 3.49 23.90
CA LEU A 803 -17.89 2.51 23.11
C LEU A 803 -16.72 3.12 22.33
N ASN A 804 -15.57 2.41 22.36
CA ASN A 804 -14.40 2.68 21.52
C ASN A 804 -14.13 1.52 20.56
N MET A 805 -13.54 1.82 19.40
CA MET A 805 -13.22 0.85 18.36
C MET A 805 -11.74 0.93 17.98
N PHE A 806 -11.10 -0.22 17.93
CA PHE A 806 -9.67 -0.37 17.65
C PHE A 806 -9.49 -1.29 16.44
N PHE A 807 -8.72 -0.86 15.45
CA PHE A 807 -8.55 -1.61 14.20
C PHE A 807 -7.08 -1.87 13.81
N LEU A 808 -6.78 -3.08 13.35
CA LEU A 808 -5.43 -3.49 12.92
C LEU A 808 -5.42 -4.28 11.59
N PRO A 809 -5.03 -3.68 10.45
CA PRO A 809 -5.13 -2.25 10.20
C PRO A 809 -6.59 -1.83 10.07
N GLY A 810 -6.86 -0.55 10.31
CA GLY A 810 -8.17 0.02 9.99
C GLY A 810 -8.44 0.14 8.50
N PRO A 811 -9.72 0.18 8.11
CA PRO A 811 -10.11 0.43 6.72
C PRO A 811 -9.63 1.82 6.30
N SER A 812 -9.05 1.92 5.10
CA SER A 812 -8.44 3.17 4.60
C SER A 812 -9.45 4.31 4.43
N PHE A 813 -10.73 3.98 4.27
CA PHE A 813 -11.83 4.92 4.04
C PHE A 813 -12.53 5.40 5.32
N ILE A 814 -12.13 4.92 6.50
CA ILE A 814 -12.62 5.45 7.79
C ILE A 814 -11.50 6.27 8.43
N SER A 815 -11.81 7.49 8.88
CA SER A 815 -10.84 8.36 9.56
C SER A 815 -10.69 8.00 11.03
N ASP A 816 -9.50 8.25 11.60
CA ASP A 816 -9.30 8.17 13.05
C ASP A 816 -10.15 9.25 13.75
N THR A 817 -10.67 8.90 14.92
CA THR A 817 -11.41 9.82 15.80
C THR A 817 -11.05 9.52 17.25
N ASN A 818 -11.58 10.28 18.20
CA ASN A 818 -11.42 9.97 19.63
C ASN A 818 -12.06 8.61 20.04
N ARG A 819 -12.95 8.05 19.20
CA ARG A 819 -13.63 6.76 19.43
C ARG A 819 -13.21 5.67 18.45
N ILE A 820 -12.42 6.02 17.42
CA ILE A 820 -11.92 5.10 16.39
C ILE A 820 -10.41 5.24 16.31
N ILE A 821 -9.70 4.19 16.70
CA ILE A 821 -8.24 4.17 16.74
C ILE A 821 -7.74 3.10 15.76
N LYS A 822 -6.97 3.51 14.76
CA LYS A 822 -6.36 2.59 13.80
C LYS A 822 -4.87 2.40 14.07
N PHE A 823 -4.43 1.15 13.98
CA PHE A 823 -3.03 0.76 14.08
C PHE A 823 -2.47 0.43 12.71
N LYS A 824 -1.15 0.61 12.55
CA LYS A 824 -0.45 0.21 11.32
C LYS A 824 -0.44 -1.30 11.19
N ARG A 825 -0.58 -1.80 9.96
CA ARG A 825 -0.49 -3.23 9.66
C ARG A 825 0.83 -3.78 10.22
N THR A 826 0.73 -4.88 10.97
CA THR A 826 1.86 -5.67 11.44
C THR A 826 1.57 -7.16 11.22
N ALA A 827 2.63 -7.96 11.18
CA ALA A 827 2.58 -9.40 10.99
C ALA A 827 3.27 -10.16 12.15
N GLU A 828 3.74 -9.42 13.16
CA GLU A 828 4.42 -9.90 14.36
C GLU A 828 3.39 -10.32 15.42
N ALA A 829 3.47 -11.57 15.88
CA ALA A 829 2.48 -12.17 16.77
C ALA A 829 2.34 -11.40 18.10
N LYS A 830 3.47 -11.05 18.73
CA LYS A 830 3.50 -10.30 19.99
C LYS A 830 2.79 -8.95 19.88
N THR A 831 3.08 -8.18 18.83
CA THR A 831 2.43 -6.89 18.58
C THR A 831 0.92 -7.05 18.32
N ILE A 832 0.50 -8.13 17.64
CA ILE A 832 -0.94 -8.41 17.43
C ILE A 832 -1.61 -8.81 18.74
N ALA A 833 -0.98 -9.66 19.55
CA ALA A 833 -1.50 -10.07 20.87
C ALA A 833 -1.72 -8.85 21.78
N ASN A 834 -0.73 -7.94 21.85
CA ASN A 834 -0.85 -6.68 22.58
C ASN A 834 -1.93 -5.75 22.02
N PHE A 835 -2.12 -5.70 20.70
CA PHE A 835 -3.22 -4.93 20.12
C PHE A 835 -4.59 -5.47 20.57
N LEU A 836 -4.75 -6.80 20.61
CA LEU A 836 -6.02 -7.42 20.98
C LEU A 836 -6.41 -7.08 22.44
N THR A 837 -5.45 -6.85 23.33
CA THR A 837 -5.73 -6.44 24.73
C THR A 837 -6.29 -5.03 24.86
N ALA A 838 -6.28 -4.22 23.79
CA ALA A 838 -6.95 -2.92 23.79
C ALA A 838 -8.50 -3.04 23.82
N GLY A 839 -9.03 -4.22 23.48
CA GLY A 839 -10.46 -4.51 23.46
C GLY A 839 -10.91 -5.43 24.57
N ASN A 840 -12.22 -5.53 24.75
CA ASN A 840 -12.87 -6.56 25.56
C ASN A 840 -13.95 -7.34 24.77
N LEU A 841 -14.11 -7.05 23.48
CA LEU A 841 -14.98 -7.77 22.55
C LEU A 841 -14.34 -7.77 21.14
N PHE A 842 -14.16 -8.95 20.54
CA PHE A 842 -13.62 -9.08 19.18
C PHE A 842 -14.74 -9.10 18.14
N TRP A 843 -14.60 -8.26 17.12
CA TRP A 843 -15.60 -8.09 16.06
C TRP A 843 -15.14 -8.64 14.72
N TYR A 844 -15.85 -9.66 14.23
CA TYR A 844 -15.58 -10.32 12.97
C TYR A 844 -16.76 -10.24 12.00
N SER A 845 -16.71 -9.29 11.06
CA SER A 845 -17.77 -9.06 10.08
C SER A 845 -17.18 -9.00 8.67
N LEU A 846 -17.68 -9.80 7.73
CA LEU A 846 -17.18 -9.90 6.36
C LEU A 846 -18.16 -9.25 5.36
N PRO A 847 -17.66 -8.84 4.18
CA PRO A 847 -18.51 -8.43 3.07
C PRO A 847 -19.42 -9.57 2.61
N LYS A 848 -20.63 -9.24 2.16
CA LYS A 848 -21.57 -10.22 1.59
C LYS A 848 -20.90 -11.00 0.44
N GLY A 849 -20.89 -12.32 0.53
CA GLY A 849 -20.29 -13.22 -0.48
C GLY A 849 -18.79 -13.47 -0.34
N TYR A 850 -18.08 -12.77 0.56
CA TYR A 850 -16.70 -13.08 0.96
C TYR A 850 -16.59 -14.22 1.99
N MET A 851 -16.22 -15.43 1.57
CA MET A 851 -16.08 -16.57 2.50
C MET A 851 -14.64 -16.72 3.00
N ASP A 852 -14.43 -16.58 4.31
CA ASP A 852 -13.16 -16.95 4.96
C ASP A 852 -13.25 -18.40 5.46
N MET A 853 -12.40 -19.26 4.91
CA MET A 853 -12.41 -20.70 5.19
C MET A 853 -11.89 -21.04 6.57
N GLY A 854 -11.01 -20.22 7.11
CA GLY A 854 -10.33 -20.48 8.36
C GLY A 854 -9.82 -19.19 9.00
N PRO A 855 -10.71 -18.41 9.63
CA PRO A 855 -10.36 -17.10 10.16
C PRO A 855 -9.42 -17.23 11.35
N ARG A 856 -8.12 -17.21 11.07
CA ARG A 856 -7.05 -17.27 12.08
C ARG A 856 -7.20 -16.18 13.16
N VAL A 857 -7.67 -15.00 12.76
CA VAL A 857 -7.89 -13.87 13.66
C VAL A 857 -8.91 -14.16 14.77
N ILE A 858 -9.87 -15.08 14.53
CA ILE A 858 -10.83 -15.50 15.55
C ILE A 858 -10.12 -16.35 16.61
N ILE A 859 -9.29 -17.31 16.23
CA ILE A 859 -8.61 -18.16 17.22
C ILE A 859 -7.54 -17.39 18.00
N GLU A 860 -6.91 -16.38 17.38
CA GLU A 860 -6.03 -15.43 18.05
C GLU A 860 -6.79 -14.61 19.10
N ALA A 861 -7.98 -14.12 18.77
CA ALA A 861 -8.85 -13.40 19.70
C ALA A 861 -9.34 -14.30 20.85
N LEU A 862 -9.76 -15.53 20.56
CA LEU A 862 -10.18 -16.47 21.59
C LEU A 862 -9.02 -16.80 22.54
N ALA A 863 -7.80 -16.96 22.02
CA ALA A 863 -6.61 -17.26 22.82
C ALA A 863 -6.23 -16.16 23.81
N VAL A 864 -6.35 -14.88 23.43
CA VAL A 864 -6.15 -13.78 24.40
C VAL A 864 -7.28 -13.71 25.44
N GLY A 865 -8.41 -14.38 25.20
CA GLY A 865 -9.59 -14.39 26.05
C GLY A 865 -10.65 -13.38 25.65
N LEU A 866 -10.69 -12.95 24.39
CA LEU A 866 -11.78 -12.10 23.89
C LEU A 866 -12.99 -12.95 23.52
N PRO A 867 -14.19 -12.61 24.02
CA PRO A 867 -15.40 -13.13 23.40
C PRO A 867 -15.51 -12.59 21.97
N VAL A 868 -16.07 -13.41 21.07
CA VAL A 868 -16.12 -13.10 19.63
C VAL A 868 -17.57 -12.89 19.20
N ILE A 869 -17.84 -11.77 18.53
CA ILE A 869 -19.05 -11.59 17.73
C ILE A 869 -18.70 -11.74 16.25
N ALA A 870 -19.31 -12.72 15.59
CA ALA A 870 -18.97 -13.10 14.22
C ALA A 870 -20.21 -13.33 13.35
N ASP A 871 -20.06 -13.19 12.03
CA ASP A 871 -21.12 -13.60 11.10
C ASP A 871 -21.33 -15.13 11.16
N ASN A 872 -22.57 -15.59 11.02
CA ASN A 872 -22.96 -17.01 11.07
C ASN A 872 -22.72 -17.75 9.74
N TRP A 873 -21.49 -17.75 9.25
CA TRP A 873 -21.12 -18.46 8.03
C TRP A 873 -19.60 -18.66 7.87
N GLY A 874 -19.21 -19.54 6.95
CA GLY A 874 -17.81 -19.85 6.69
C GLY A 874 -17.11 -20.46 7.91
N GLY A 875 -15.82 -20.22 8.08
CA GLY A 875 -15.05 -20.79 9.17
C GLY A 875 -15.38 -20.21 10.56
N ALA A 876 -16.13 -19.11 10.67
CA ALA A 876 -16.52 -18.59 11.98
C ALA A 876 -17.41 -19.59 12.75
N VAL A 877 -18.29 -20.30 12.03
CA VAL A 877 -19.25 -21.27 12.59
C VAL A 877 -18.57 -22.42 13.33
N ASP A 878 -17.40 -22.86 12.87
CA ASP A 878 -16.68 -23.97 13.50
C ASP A 878 -15.86 -23.53 14.73
N ARG A 879 -15.72 -22.21 14.96
CA ARG A 879 -14.81 -21.64 15.97
C ARG A 879 -15.55 -20.98 17.12
N VAL A 880 -16.67 -20.31 16.83
CA VAL A 880 -17.46 -19.57 17.82
C VAL A 880 -18.66 -20.41 18.26
N THR A 881 -18.76 -20.65 19.56
CA THR A 881 -19.90 -21.31 20.21
C THR A 881 -20.65 -20.31 21.09
N PRO A 882 -21.87 -20.63 21.54
CA PRO A 882 -22.62 -19.77 22.46
C PRO A 882 -21.89 -19.47 23.77
N GLU A 883 -20.97 -20.34 24.20
CA GLU A 883 -20.19 -20.17 25.43
C GLU A 883 -19.07 -19.14 25.25
N CYS A 884 -18.45 -19.06 24.07
CA CYS A 884 -17.31 -18.17 23.82
C CYS A 884 -17.64 -16.93 22.98
N GLY A 885 -18.87 -16.78 22.48
CA GLY A 885 -19.22 -15.66 21.63
C GLY A 885 -20.65 -15.67 21.12
N TRP A 886 -20.85 -15.07 19.94
CA TRP A 886 -22.12 -14.96 19.23
C TRP A 886 -21.92 -15.10 17.72
N LEU A 887 -22.74 -15.93 17.09
CA LEU A 887 -22.86 -16.02 15.64
C LEU A 887 -24.14 -15.30 15.22
N CYS A 888 -23.99 -14.29 14.36
CA CYS A 888 -25.08 -13.40 13.97
C CYS A 888 -25.48 -13.66 12.51
N ASN A 889 -26.78 -13.73 12.24
CA ASN A 889 -27.33 -13.91 10.90
C ASN A 889 -27.47 -12.59 10.14
N SER A 890 -27.45 -11.45 10.85
CA SER A 890 -27.51 -10.12 10.25
C SER A 890 -26.65 -9.09 10.99
N LYS A 891 -26.39 -7.94 10.35
CA LYS A 891 -25.63 -6.85 10.97
C LYS A 891 -26.43 -6.15 12.07
N GLU A 892 -27.75 -6.09 11.92
CA GLU A 892 -28.66 -5.54 12.92
C GLU A 892 -28.61 -6.37 14.22
N GLU A 893 -28.57 -7.71 14.10
CA GLU A 893 -28.38 -8.60 15.24
C GLU A 893 -27.05 -8.32 15.96
N MET A 894 -25.96 -8.09 15.20
CA MET A 894 -24.67 -7.70 15.79
C MET A 894 -24.79 -6.40 16.59
N VAL A 895 -25.43 -5.38 16.01
CA VAL A 895 -25.64 -4.09 16.68
C VAL A 895 -26.47 -4.26 17.95
N GLN A 896 -27.52 -5.10 17.94
CA GLN A 896 -28.32 -5.36 19.14
C GLN A 896 -27.52 -6.07 20.24
N ILE A 897 -26.66 -7.02 19.89
CA ILE A 897 -25.78 -7.68 20.86
C ILE A 897 -24.81 -6.66 21.45
N ILE A 898 -24.12 -5.87 20.62
CA ILE A 898 -23.16 -4.85 21.08
C ILE A 898 -23.83 -3.79 21.96
N LYS A 899 -25.07 -3.41 21.64
CA LYS A 899 -25.87 -2.47 22.42
C LYS A 899 -26.16 -2.99 23.83
N ASN A 900 -26.47 -4.29 23.97
CA ASN A 900 -27.00 -4.86 25.21
C ASN A 900 -25.96 -5.64 26.04
N VAL A 901 -24.80 -5.98 25.46
CA VAL A 901 -23.79 -6.79 26.15
C VAL A 901 -23.26 -6.07 27.40
N THR A 902 -23.05 -6.86 28.45
CA THR A 902 -22.54 -6.38 29.75
C THR A 902 -21.10 -6.84 29.98
N VAL A 903 -20.37 -6.13 30.83
CA VAL A 903 -19.00 -6.50 31.22
C VAL A 903 -18.93 -7.91 31.82
N ALA A 904 -19.87 -8.26 32.69
CA ALA A 904 -19.94 -9.59 33.30
C ALA A 904 -20.15 -10.71 32.26
N GLU A 905 -20.94 -10.43 31.22
CA GLU A 905 -21.13 -11.37 30.12
C GLU A 905 -19.88 -11.51 29.26
N LEU A 906 -19.18 -10.40 28.98
CA LEU A 906 -17.91 -10.41 28.27
C LEU A 906 -16.84 -11.22 29.02
N GLU A 907 -16.71 -11.01 30.33
CA GLU A 907 -15.75 -11.74 31.18
C GLU A 907 -16.04 -13.24 31.18
N LYS A 908 -17.30 -13.63 31.40
CA LYS A 908 -17.72 -15.04 31.37
C LYS A 908 -17.40 -15.71 30.04
N LYS A 909 -17.77 -15.07 28.93
CA LYS A 909 -17.54 -15.62 27.57
C LYS A 909 -16.06 -15.56 27.19
N GLY A 910 -15.33 -14.56 27.62
CA GLY A 910 -13.89 -14.43 27.41
C GLY A 910 -13.07 -15.53 28.09
N LYS A 911 -13.47 -15.93 29.30
CA LYS A 911 -12.89 -17.10 29.97
C LYS A 911 -13.14 -18.38 29.16
N ALA A 912 -14.38 -18.63 28.76
CA ALA A 912 -14.73 -19.78 27.93
C ALA A 912 -14.03 -19.76 26.55
N ALA A 913 -13.84 -18.58 25.97
CA ALA A 913 -13.07 -18.38 24.74
C ALA A 913 -11.63 -18.86 24.88
N ARG A 914 -10.95 -18.48 25.97
CA ARG A 914 -9.58 -18.91 26.24
C ARG A 914 -9.48 -20.41 26.49
N GLU A 915 -10.36 -20.96 27.32
CA GLU A 915 -10.42 -22.39 27.61
C GLU A 915 -10.60 -23.21 26.32
N ARG A 916 -11.50 -22.76 25.44
CA ARG A 916 -11.72 -23.37 24.12
C ARG A 916 -10.46 -23.30 23.25
N ALA A 917 -9.78 -22.15 23.20
CA ALA A 917 -8.58 -21.99 22.39
C ALA A 917 -7.47 -22.96 22.81
N ILE A 918 -7.25 -23.14 24.11
CA ILE A 918 -6.28 -24.09 24.68
C ILE A 918 -6.69 -25.53 24.36
N ALA A 919 -7.98 -25.86 24.47
CA ALA A 919 -8.47 -27.23 24.29
C ALA A 919 -8.52 -27.68 22.81
N GLU A 920 -8.76 -26.76 21.87
CA GLU A 920 -9.11 -27.11 20.49
C GLU A 920 -8.21 -26.55 19.40
N PHE A 921 -7.56 -25.39 19.59
CA PHE A 921 -6.90 -24.65 18.49
C PHE A 921 -5.37 -24.67 18.53
N ILE A 922 -4.80 -25.56 19.34
CA ILE A 922 -3.37 -25.75 19.50
C ILE A 922 -2.75 -26.59 18.35
N PRO A 923 -1.49 -26.33 17.94
CA PRO A 923 -0.82 -27.04 16.84
C PRO A 923 -0.77 -28.56 16.99
N GLU A 924 -0.69 -29.08 18.20
CA GLU A 924 -0.59 -30.51 18.52
C GLU A 924 -1.76 -31.32 17.98
N LYS A 925 -2.95 -30.71 17.83
CA LYS A 925 -4.11 -31.35 17.18
C LYS A 925 -3.81 -31.67 15.71
N TRP A 926 -3.11 -30.79 15.00
CA TRP A 926 -2.67 -31.06 13.63
C TRP A 926 -1.66 -32.20 13.58
N ILE A 927 -0.67 -32.15 14.46
CA ILE A 927 0.39 -33.16 14.52
C ILE A 927 -0.21 -34.54 14.80
N LYS A 928 -1.15 -34.62 15.75
CA LYS A 928 -1.88 -35.86 16.02
C LYS A 928 -2.61 -36.38 14.77
N GLU A 929 -3.29 -35.53 14.01
CA GLU A 929 -4.05 -35.98 12.82
C GLU A 929 -3.13 -36.37 11.64
N ILE A 930 -1.93 -35.78 11.56
CA ILE A 930 -0.89 -36.10 10.58
C ILE A 930 -0.22 -37.44 10.92
N LEU A 931 0.10 -37.68 12.19
CA LEU A 931 0.82 -38.87 12.63
C LEU A 931 -0.08 -40.08 12.93
N CYS A 932 -1.29 -39.86 13.47
CA CYS A 932 -2.30 -40.89 13.82
C CYS A 932 -3.46 -40.92 12.84
#